data_AF-A0A9P0ZRL7-F1
#
_entry.id   AF-A0A9P0ZRL7-F1
#
_cell.length_a   1.000
_cell.length_b   1.000
_cell.length_c   1.000
_cell.angle_alpha   90.00
_cell.angle_beta   90.00
_cell.angle_gamma   90.00
#
_symmetry.space_group_name_H-M   'P 1'
#
loop_
_entity.id
_entity.type
_entity.pdbx_description
1 polymer ?
#
loop_
_entity_poly.entity_id
_entity_poly.type
_entity_poly.pdbx_seq_one_letter_code
_entity_poly.pdbx_strand_id
1 'polypeptide(L)'
;MGKSDANQQLAVAKTAYHNAKAEGNRQEEARWANMIGDILKNRGEYFKALRWLRIDYDISAKYLPEKQLLPSCQSLGELYLRLHDFENALIYQKKHLDLARNESDLIEQQRATTQLGRTYHEMFLKSDNDHFSLKNAKKYFKLSMELAQTLKLGQQYEKFSFVKEYIDAHNNLGMLEMDLDNLEEAKTFLLKGLDICDEEELNENDDARSRLHHNLGNVYTELRKWDKAREHIQKDIVICHKIGHCQGEAKGYINLGELHYRVQKYDEAMTCYAKALQLAKSMEDEDALVDQINQNMQTVKAALKVRDEMEKEEQVLKKLVRKLDTARGTDGERKCLLQQYSSLDHLIEKASTIFAWMKYHAYAKKRKKIASQLYDTEKLGDCFLAIGESYHKLRKFDKALKWHTKSWEKFKVIGNLEGQALAKINIGNAFDSKGDWESALASFKEAYSIAIEANKPVTQLAALENMHYSQMIRFDNVEEAKRLQLLIDMLKKSGSDDLGVPDLAGGSCSETETEAGPSPYEASDASLSPTRSEFCNKKINFHDTADQSCEDILLISLLDPKKSAKKKISSISSTVPSNSLPRSLTKSSSSQTDMIGRKRTRIVLSDDDESNEVLCSGRIVNDTQFSLSHNVLYNKGAVEDVATSDNFKSGKHQCTDAHQAQQDVSPVASKCIVNGCTAMNFEESTCSDKSRTSRLDESNFRYSSPLRPVENSTSHANDNPVHANNVCGDENCKHIIVKIGEDYVHIEPESCIIGSGISIEQLKIEVACLYYRKLPHEKRTQGLVPVIQHVKYDGRVLESSETVDILIDHISRKSCIEVSLGVWVPRPLVELYTACCKELSELPNMNVLRKLYNQEVSEDEIVVSGCELQDVSVAPLMKALNKHQTIASLDLSHNLLGNGTMEKLKKVLTASPQTYGGLALDLHCNRFGPSALFQVCECPVLYSRLEVLNISRNRLTDACASYLSTILQKCKALYSLNVEQCSITSRTVQKIADSLDLGCMLTHLYLVNRTQPSSFWKCFDECLV
;
A
#
# COMPACT_ATOMS: atom_id res chain seq x y z
N MET A 1 -15.38 -12.61 -22.05
CA MET A 1 -16.84 -12.81 -22.21
C MET A 1 -17.57 -11.53 -21.85
N GLY A 2 -18.71 -11.22 -22.48
CA GLY A 2 -19.47 -9.99 -22.19
C GLY A 2 -20.49 -10.17 -21.05
N LYS A 3 -20.84 -9.09 -20.34
CA LYS A 3 -21.79 -9.12 -19.20
C LYS A 3 -23.15 -9.75 -19.53
N SER A 4 -23.61 -9.68 -20.78
CA SER A 4 -24.86 -10.32 -21.22
C SER A 4 -24.87 -11.84 -21.04
N ASP A 5 -23.81 -12.51 -21.48
CA ASP A 5 -23.63 -13.97 -21.37
C ASP A 5 -23.50 -14.39 -19.88
N ALA A 6 -22.65 -13.70 -19.12
CA ALA A 6 -22.51 -13.94 -17.68
C ALA A 6 -23.82 -13.70 -16.88
N ASN A 7 -24.70 -12.80 -17.32
CA ASN A 7 -26.03 -12.58 -16.73
C ASN A 7 -27.00 -13.73 -17.07
N GLN A 8 -26.97 -14.21 -18.31
CA GLN A 8 -27.76 -15.36 -18.74
C GLN A 8 -27.33 -16.64 -18.00
N GLN A 9 -26.03 -16.90 -17.88
CA GLN A 9 -25.48 -18.02 -17.11
C GLN A 9 -25.87 -17.94 -15.61
N LEU A 10 -25.78 -16.76 -14.99
CA LEU A 10 -26.18 -16.55 -13.59
C LEU A 10 -27.69 -16.77 -13.37
N ALA A 11 -28.53 -16.39 -14.34
CA ALA A 11 -29.97 -16.64 -14.30
C ALA A 11 -30.28 -18.13 -14.42
N VAL A 12 -29.70 -18.81 -15.41
CA VAL A 12 -29.87 -20.27 -15.64
C VAL A 12 -29.42 -21.06 -14.41
N ALA A 13 -28.25 -20.74 -13.84
CA ALA A 13 -27.74 -21.41 -12.64
C ALA A 13 -28.67 -21.24 -11.42
N LYS A 14 -29.26 -20.05 -11.23
CA LYS A 14 -30.27 -19.81 -10.18
C LYS A 14 -31.56 -20.60 -10.41
N THR A 15 -32.06 -20.67 -11.65
CA THR A 15 -33.24 -21.50 -11.97
C THR A 15 -32.94 -22.99 -11.72
N ALA A 16 -31.77 -23.48 -12.12
CA ALA A 16 -31.35 -24.86 -11.85
C ALA A 16 -31.23 -25.16 -10.35
N TYR A 17 -30.66 -24.23 -9.56
CA TYR A 17 -30.65 -24.32 -8.10
C TYR A 17 -32.06 -24.43 -7.50
N HIS A 18 -33.00 -23.57 -7.95
CA HIS A 18 -34.37 -23.60 -7.46
C HIS A 18 -35.11 -24.90 -7.82
N ASN A 19 -34.89 -25.43 -9.03
CA ASN A 19 -35.46 -26.72 -9.44
C ASN A 19 -34.90 -27.88 -8.61
N ALA A 20 -33.57 -28.00 -8.48
CA ALA A 20 -32.92 -29.04 -7.68
C ALA A 20 -33.36 -28.98 -6.20
N LYS A 21 -33.56 -27.78 -5.65
CA LYS A 21 -34.09 -27.56 -4.30
C LYS A 21 -35.56 -28.01 -4.15
N ALA A 22 -36.40 -27.77 -5.17
CA ALA A 22 -37.79 -28.22 -5.19
C ALA A 22 -37.93 -29.74 -5.35
N GLU A 23 -37.03 -30.36 -6.12
CA GLU A 23 -36.88 -31.81 -6.27
C GLU A 23 -36.25 -32.48 -5.02
N GLY A 24 -35.67 -31.69 -4.11
CA GLY A 24 -34.98 -32.18 -2.91
C GLY A 24 -33.58 -32.76 -3.17
N ASN A 25 -33.04 -32.62 -4.39
CA ASN A 25 -31.73 -33.13 -4.79
C ASN A 25 -30.59 -32.27 -4.20
N ARG A 26 -30.14 -32.65 -3.00
CA ARG A 26 -29.09 -31.92 -2.25
C ARG A 26 -27.74 -31.85 -2.95
N GLN A 27 -27.40 -32.83 -3.79
CA GLN A 27 -26.13 -32.84 -4.51
C GLN A 27 -26.11 -31.77 -5.61
N GLU A 28 -27.18 -31.68 -6.41
CA GLU A 28 -27.31 -30.60 -7.39
C GLU A 28 -27.58 -29.25 -6.70
N GLU A 29 -28.33 -29.19 -5.60
CA GLU A 29 -28.53 -27.96 -4.82
C GLU A 29 -27.19 -27.34 -4.37
N ALA A 30 -26.28 -28.16 -3.84
CA ALA A 30 -24.92 -27.72 -3.47
C ALA A 30 -24.10 -27.30 -4.71
N ARG A 31 -24.08 -28.13 -5.76
CA ARG A 31 -23.35 -27.88 -7.01
C ARG A 31 -23.76 -26.58 -7.70
N TRP A 32 -25.06 -26.28 -7.79
CA TRP A 32 -25.54 -25.03 -8.36
C TRP A 32 -25.26 -23.83 -7.45
N ALA A 33 -25.31 -23.99 -6.12
CA ALA A 33 -24.88 -22.94 -5.20
C ALA A 33 -23.38 -22.62 -5.34
N ASN A 34 -22.53 -23.64 -5.52
CA ASN A 34 -21.10 -23.48 -5.81
C ASN A 34 -20.89 -22.67 -7.10
N MET A 35 -21.52 -23.11 -8.20
CA MET A 35 -21.45 -22.46 -9.53
C MET A 35 -21.93 -21.00 -9.50
N ILE A 36 -23.02 -20.70 -8.79
CA ILE A 36 -23.51 -19.32 -8.60
C ILE A 36 -22.49 -18.49 -7.83
N GLY A 37 -21.89 -19.07 -6.78
CA GLY A 37 -20.84 -18.43 -5.99
C GLY A 37 -19.60 -18.10 -6.83
N ASP A 38 -19.14 -19.03 -7.66
CA ASP A 38 -17.96 -18.84 -8.52
C ASP A 38 -18.22 -17.83 -9.66
N ILE A 39 -19.42 -17.83 -10.26
CA ILE A 39 -19.82 -16.78 -11.22
C ILE A 39 -19.79 -15.40 -10.54
N LEU A 40 -20.29 -15.28 -9.31
CA LEU A 40 -20.27 -14.02 -8.54
C LEU A 40 -18.85 -13.60 -8.11
N LYS A 41 -17.99 -14.55 -7.73
CA LYS A 41 -16.57 -14.34 -7.44
C LYS A 41 -15.85 -13.72 -8.65
N ASN A 42 -16.07 -14.30 -9.82
CA ASN A 42 -15.45 -13.86 -11.08
C ASN A 42 -15.98 -12.51 -11.60
N ARG A 43 -17.05 -11.97 -11.00
CA ARG A 43 -17.60 -10.62 -11.24
C ARG A 43 -17.12 -9.58 -10.22
N GLY A 44 -16.33 -9.96 -9.22
CA GLY A 44 -16.02 -9.09 -8.07
C GLY A 44 -17.16 -8.91 -7.07
N GLU A 45 -18.30 -9.61 -7.22
CA GLU A 45 -19.45 -9.55 -6.31
C GLU A 45 -19.21 -10.37 -5.03
N TYR A 46 -18.02 -10.23 -4.42
CA TYR A 46 -17.44 -11.15 -3.43
C TYR A 46 -18.34 -11.44 -2.21
N PHE A 47 -19.06 -10.45 -1.68
CA PHE A 47 -19.98 -10.67 -0.56
C PHE A 47 -21.19 -11.54 -0.94
N LYS A 48 -21.69 -11.39 -2.18
CA LYS A 48 -22.78 -12.24 -2.70
C LYS A 48 -22.24 -13.64 -3.00
N ALA A 49 -21.03 -13.74 -3.56
CA ALA A 49 -20.34 -15.02 -3.76
C ALA A 49 -20.20 -15.80 -2.44
N LEU A 50 -19.77 -15.13 -1.37
CA LEU A 50 -19.56 -15.73 -0.04
C LEU A 50 -20.84 -16.35 0.52
N ARG A 51 -21.99 -15.70 0.31
CA ARG A 51 -23.30 -16.22 0.73
C ARG A 51 -23.65 -17.53 -0.01
N TRP A 52 -23.39 -17.61 -1.31
CA TRP A 52 -23.68 -18.81 -2.11
C TRP A 52 -22.72 -19.96 -1.85
N LEU A 53 -21.41 -19.68 -1.72
CA LEU A 53 -20.42 -20.70 -1.37
C LEU A 53 -20.59 -21.24 0.06
N ARG A 54 -21.10 -20.43 1.00
CA ARG A 54 -21.52 -20.93 2.33
C ARG A 54 -22.75 -21.83 2.25
N ILE A 55 -23.74 -21.52 1.42
CA ILE A 55 -24.91 -22.39 1.19
C ILE A 55 -24.49 -23.76 0.65
N ASP A 56 -23.58 -23.80 -0.34
CA ASP A 56 -22.94 -25.03 -0.81
C ASP A 56 -22.26 -25.78 0.35
N TYR A 57 -21.31 -25.14 1.06
CA TYR A 57 -20.59 -25.76 2.17
C TYR A 57 -21.51 -26.32 3.27
N ASP A 58 -22.56 -25.59 3.65
CA ASP A 58 -23.52 -26.00 4.69
C ASP A 58 -24.41 -27.18 4.26
N ILE A 59 -24.77 -27.28 2.98
CA ILE A 59 -25.49 -28.43 2.42
C ILE A 59 -24.54 -29.64 2.35
N SER A 60 -23.36 -29.44 1.77
CA SER A 60 -22.35 -30.47 1.57
C SER A 60 -21.85 -31.06 2.90
N ALA A 61 -21.65 -30.24 3.93
CA ALA A 61 -21.20 -30.69 5.26
C ALA A 61 -22.27 -31.47 6.04
N LYS A 62 -23.55 -31.27 5.73
CA LYS A 62 -24.68 -31.78 6.52
C LYS A 62 -25.42 -32.95 5.88
N TYR A 63 -25.39 -33.06 4.55
CA TYR A 63 -26.22 -34.01 3.79
C TYR A 63 -25.45 -34.86 2.78
N LEU A 64 -24.18 -34.58 2.48
CA LEU A 64 -23.41 -35.27 1.43
C LEU A 64 -22.15 -35.97 2.01
N PRO A 65 -21.55 -36.94 1.28
CA PRO A 65 -20.26 -37.51 1.64
C PRO A 65 -19.15 -36.45 1.64
N GLU A 66 -18.13 -36.61 2.50
CA GLU A 66 -17.12 -35.57 2.76
C GLU A 66 -16.37 -35.11 1.49
N LYS A 67 -16.21 -35.99 0.49
CA LYS A 67 -15.68 -35.65 -0.84
C LYS A 67 -16.37 -34.45 -1.51
N GLN A 68 -17.67 -34.27 -1.31
CA GLN A 68 -18.44 -33.19 -1.93
C GLN A 68 -18.12 -31.81 -1.32
N LEU A 69 -17.41 -31.74 -0.19
CA LEU A 69 -16.89 -30.47 0.36
C LEU A 69 -15.66 -29.93 -0.38
N LEU A 70 -15.03 -30.73 -1.24
CA LEU A 70 -13.78 -30.36 -1.89
C LEU A 70 -13.93 -29.09 -2.75
N PRO A 71 -14.91 -28.97 -3.67
CA PRO A 71 -15.12 -27.74 -4.46
C PRO A 71 -15.53 -26.55 -3.57
N SER A 72 -16.32 -26.78 -2.52
CA SER A 72 -16.72 -25.73 -1.57
C SER A 72 -15.50 -25.15 -0.85
N CYS A 73 -14.58 -26.01 -0.41
CA CYS A 73 -13.36 -25.60 0.29
C CYS A 73 -12.35 -24.91 -0.64
N GLN A 74 -12.25 -25.36 -1.90
CA GLN A 74 -11.50 -24.66 -2.95
C GLN A 74 -12.04 -23.25 -3.18
N SER A 75 -13.34 -23.12 -3.49
CA SER A 75 -13.95 -21.83 -3.83
C SER A 75 -13.96 -20.84 -2.67
N LEU A 76 -14.27 -21.30 -1.45
CA LEU A 76 -14.15 -20.46 -0.24
C LEU A 76 -12.69 -20.07 0.03
N GLY A 77 -11.77 -21.02 -0.13
CA GLY A 77 -10.33 -20.79 0.04
C GLY A 77 -9.79 -19.67 -0.86
N GLU A 78 -10.19 -19.63 -2.14
CA GLU A 78 -9.83 -18.53 -3.02
C GLU A 78 -10.57 -17.23 -2.63
N LEU A 79 -11.86 -17.30 -2.30
CA LEU A 79 -12.66 -16.10 -2.03
C LEU A 79 -12.18 -15.35 -0.76
N TYR A 80 -11.83 -16.05 0.32
CA TYR A 80 -11.27 -15.41 1.51
C TYR A 80 -9.89 -14.79 1.21
N LEU A 81 -9.07 -15.39 0.33
CA LEU A 81 -7.81 -14.79 -0.13
C LEU A 81 -8.06 -13.47 -0.91
N ARG A 82 -9.07 -13.43 -1.78
CA ARG A 82 -9.51 -12.20 -2.49
C ARG A 82 -10.02 -11.12 -1.52
N LEU A 83 -10.64 -11.53 -0.41
CA LEU A 83 -11.08 -10.64 0.68
C LEU A 83 -9.96 -10.29 1.68
N HIS A 84 -8.74 -10.82 1.47
CA HIS A 84 -7.58 -10.70 2.37
C HIS A 84 -7.80 -11.23 3.80
N ASP A 85 -8.77 -12.14 3.97
CA ASP A 85 -9.00 -12.92 5.19
C ASP A 85 -8.11 -14.17 5.17
N PHE A 86 -6.84 -13.99 5.52
CA PHE A 86 -5.84 -15.04 5.44
C PHE A 86 -6.09 -16.21 6.39
N GLU A 87 -6.72 -15.97 7.54
CA GLU A 87 -7.02 -17.02 8.51
C GLU A 87 -8.07 -17.98 7.97
N ASN A 88 -9.22 -17.47 7.50
CA ASN A 88 -10.23 -18.32 6.88
C ASN A 88 -9.72 -18.93 5.56
N ALA A 89 -8.97 -18.18 4.73
CA ALA A 89 -8.36 -18.73 3.52
C ALA A 89 -7.49 -19.96 3.84
N LEU A 90 -6.60 -19.86 4.83
CA LEU A 90 -5.76 -20.99 5.25
C LEU A 90 -6.57 -22.15 5.85
N ILE A 91 -7.67 -21.91 6.57
CA ILE A 91 -8.54 -22.96 7.10
C ILE A 91 -9.17 -23.77 5.96
N TYR A 92 -9.83 -23.12 5.01
CA TYR A 92 -10.51 -23.80 3.91
C TYR A 92 -9.50 -24.45 2.92
N GLN A 93 -8.36 -23.79 2.65
CA GLN A 93 -7.33 -24.36 1.76
C GLN A 93 -6.57 -25.55 2.39
N LYS A 94 -6.38 -25.58 3.72
CA LYS A 94 -5.84 -26.77 4.40
C LYS A 94 -6.83 -27.92 4.35
N LYS A 95 -8.11 -27.66 4.66
CA LYS A 95 -9.17 -28.68 4.54
C LYS A 95 -9.29 -29.22 3.11
N HIS A 96 -9.18 -28.36 2.09
CA HIS A 96 -9.11 -28.76 0.69
C HIS A 96 -7.95 -29.75 0.44
N LEU A 97 -6.73 -29.42 0.89
CA LEU A 97 -5.56 -30.30 0.74
C LEU A 97 -5.74 -31.66 1.45
N ASP A 98 -6.28 -31.67 2.65
CA ASP A 98 -6.43 -32.90 3.44
C ASP A 98 -7.57 -33.79 2.91
N LEU A 99 -8.65 -33.22 2.37
CA LEU A 99 -9.66 -33.98 1.61
C LEU A 99 -9.06 -34.60 0.33
N ALA A 100 -8.30 -33.82 -0.44
CA ALA A 100 -7.65 -34.31 -1.66
C ALA A 100 -6.63 -35.43 -1.38
N ARG A 101 -5.96 -35.41 -0.22
CA ARG A 101 -5.09 -36.51 0.26
C ARG A 101 -5.88 -37.76 0.63
N ASN A 102 -6.98 -37.62 1.37
CA ASN A 102 -7.82 -38.76 1.77
C ASN A 102 -8.40 -39.49 0.54
N GLU A 103 -8.77 -38.74 -0.49
CA GLU A 103 -9.23 -39.26 -1.79
C GLU A 103 -8.09 -39.72 -2.72
N SER A 104 -6.82 -39.53 -2.32
CA SER A 104 -5.62 -39.77 -3.13
C SER A 104 -5.58 -39.02 -4.49
N ASP A 105 -6.29 -37.90 -4.58
CA ASP A 105 -6.37 -37.07 -5.79
C ASP A 105 -5.13 -36.18 -5.92
N LEU A 106 -4.25 -36.50 -6.88
CA LEU A 106 -3.02 -35.75 -7.12
C LEU A 106 -3.26 -34.38 -7.76
N ILE A 107 -4.37 -34.22 -8.49
CA ILE A 107 -4.72 -32.97 -9.21
C ILE A 107 -5.19 -31.94 -8.19
N GLU A 108 -6.10 -32.33 -7.30
CA GLU A 108 -6.59 -31.41 -6.26
C GLU A 108 -5.55 -31.19 -5.15
N GLN A 109 -4.64 -32.15 -4.90
CA GLN A 109 -3.44 -31.87 -4.10
C GLN A 109 -2.54 -30.80 -4.74
N GLN A 110 -2.34 -30.83 -6.06
CA GLN A 110 -1.58 -29.80 -6.77
C GLN A 110 -2.28 -28.43 -6.68
N ARG A 111 -3.60 -28.38 -6.85
CA ARG A 111 -4.41 -27.15 -6.77
C ARG A 111 -4.45 -26.57 -5.35
N ALA A 112 -4.64 -27.41 -4.34
CA ALA A 112 -4.66 -26.98 -2.94
C ALA A 112 -3.28 -26.50 -2.47
N THR A 113 -2.19 -27.17 -2.85
CA THR A 113 -0.82 -26.71 -2.54
C THR A 113 -0.46 -25.42 -3.28
N THR A 114 -0.93 -25.24 -4.52
CA THR A 114 -0.79 -23.97 -5.25
C THR A 114 -1.50 -22.81 -4.55
N GLN A 115 -2.73 -23.02 -4.07
CA GLN A 115 -3.47 -22.01 -3.30
C GLN A 115 -2.78 -21.67 -1.99
N LEU A 116 -2.37 -22.67 -1.20
CA LEU A 116 -1.64 -22.45 0.04
C LEU A 116 -0.34 -21.67 -0.19
N GLY A 117 0.41 -22.02 -1.23
CA GLY A 117 1.61 -21.28 -1.64
C GLY A 117 1.31 -19.80 -1.93
N ARG A 118 0.27 -19.51 -2.73
CA ARG A 118 -0.17 -18.13 -3.05
C ARG A 118 -0.63 -17.37 -1.81
N THR A 119 -1.38 -18.00 -0.90
CA THR A 119 -1.83 -17.37 0.36
C THR A 119 -0.66 -17.02 1.27
N TYR A 120 0.27 -17.95 1.49
CA TYR A 120 1.46 -17.68 2.31
C TYR A 120 2.43 -16.68 1.65
N HIS A 121 2.49 -16.63 0.32
CA HIS A 121 3.26 -15.63 -0.43
C HIS A 121 2.66 -14.22 -0.25
N GLU A 122 1.35 -14.07 -0.41
CA GLU A 122 0.61 -12.82 -0.16
C GLU A 122 0.71 -12.36 1.31
N MET A 123 0.73 -13.30 2.28
CA MET A 123 0.98 -12.98 3.70
C MET A 123 2.40 -12.46 3.94
N PHE A 124 3.41 -13.08 3.32
CA PHE A 124 4.80 -12.61 3.37
C PHE A 124 4.94 -11.19 2.78
N LEU A 125 4.32 -10.93 1.62
CA LEU A 125 4.32 -9.61 0.97
C LEU A 125 3.60 -8.50 1.79
N LYS A 126 2.89 -8.85 2.86
CA LYS A 126 2.17 -7.93 3.75
C LYS A 126 2.73 -7.87 5.18
N SER A 127 3.81 -8.58 5.48
CA SER A 127 4.37 -8.67 6.82
C SER A 127 5.89 -8.72 6.79
N ASP A 128 6.53 -7.60 7.10
CA ASP A 128 7.98 -7.37 7.02
C ASP A 128 8.84 -8.44 7.73
N ASN A 129 8.28 -9.16 8.69
CA ASN A 129 8.97 -10.12 9.57
C ASN A 129 8.35 -11.53 9.60
N ASP A 130 7.44 -11.90 8.68
CA ASP A 130 6.81 -13.24 8.70
C ASP A 130 7.64 -14.33 7.99
N HIS A 131 8.70 -14.77 8.68
CA HIS A 131 9.48 -15.95 8.32
C HIS A 131 8.63 -17.22 8.18
N PHE A 132 7.55 -17.38 8.96
CA PHE A 132 6.71 -18.58 8.90
C PHE A 132 5.92 -18.63 7.59
N SER A 133 5.36 -17.51 7.16
CA SER A 133 4.69 -17.41 5.85
C SER A 133 5.68 -17.64 4.71
N LEU A 134 6.85 -17.01 4.71
CA LEU A 134 7.88 -17.28 3.69
C LEU A 134 8.26 -18.77 3.60
N LYS A 135 8.56 -19.39 4.75
CA LYS A 135 8.95 -20.81 4.83
C LYS A 135 7.85 -21.72 4.29
N ASN A 136 6.58 -21.40 4.56
CA ASN A 136 5.44 -22.14 4.01
C ASN A 136 5.22 -21.86 2.52
N ALA A 137 5.33 -20.61 2.03
CA ALA A 137 5.21 -20.29 0.61
C ALA A 137 6.24 -21.10 -0.22
N LYS A 138 7.51 -21.07 0.18
CA LYS A 138 8.60 -21.82 -0.46
C LYS A 138 8.39 -23.34 -0.39
N LYS A 139 7.83 -23.86 0.70
CA LYS A 139 7.44 -25.27 0.85
C LYS A 139 6.29 -25.66 -0.08
N TYR A 140 5.19 -24.90 -0.11
CA TYR A 140 3.99 -25.25 -0.86
C TYR A 140 4.15 -25.04 -2.37
N PHE A 141 4.93 -24.03 -2.82
CA PHE A 141 5.29 -23.91 -4.24
C PHE A 141 6.22 -25.03 -4.72
N LYS A 142 7.19 -25.49 -3.89
CA LYS A 142 8.00 -26.68 -4.22
C LYS A 142 7.15 -27.94 -4.33
N LEU A 143 6.25 -28.18 -3.36
CA LEU A 143 5.34 -29.33 -3.40
C LEU A 143 4.37 -29.28 -4.61
N SER A 144 3.87 -28.08 -4.95
CA SER A 144 3.06 -27.85 -6.17
C SER A 144 3.87 -28.15 -7.45
N MET A 145 5.14 -27.76 -7.50
CA MET A 145 6.05 -28.07 -8.61
C MET A 145 6.30 -29.58 -8.75
N GLU A 146 6.59 -30.27 -7.65
CA GLU A 146 6.82 -31.72 -7.60
C GLU A 146 5.57 -32.50 -8.04
N LEU A 147 4.38 -32.08 -7.59
CA LEU A 147 3.11 -32.67 -8.01
C LEU A 147 2.81 -32.38 -9.50
N ALA A 148 3.00 -31.14 -9.98
CA ALA A 148 2.78 -30.80 -11.38
C ALA A 148 3.76 -31.54 -12.33
N GLN A 149 5.02 -31.72 -11.92
CA GLN A 149 5.98 -32.55 -12.65
C GLN A 149 5.56 -34.02 -12.69
N THR A 150 5.05 -34.54 -11.56
CA THR A 150 4.53 -35.92 -11.48
C THR A 150 3.32 -36.11 -12.40
N LEU A 151 2.41 -35.14 -12.45
CA LEU A 151 1.26 -35.13 -13.35
C LEU A 151 1.68 -35.03 -14.84
N LYS A 152 2.67 -34.21 -15.19
CA LYS A 152 3.24 -34.14 -16.55
C LYS A 152 3.88 -35.47 -17.00
N LEU A 153 4.49 -36.22 -16.08
CA LEU A 153 5.14 -37.51 -16.37
C LEU A 153 4.18 -38.72 -16.34
N GLY A 154 2.96 -38.56 -15.82
CA GLY A 154 1.98 -39.64 -15.66
C GLY A 154 1.30 -40.05 -16.96
N GLN A 155 1.68 -41.22 -17.51
CA GLN A 155 1.21 -41.75 -18.81
C GLN A 155 -0.29 -42.11 -18.93
N GLN A 156 -1.16 -41.69 -18.00
CA GLN A 156 -2.57 -42.13 -17.94
C GLN A 156 -3.61 -41.06 -18.33
N TYR A 157 -3.20 -39.83 -18.61
CA TYR A 157 -4.09 -38.76 -19.10
C TYR A 157 -3.51 -38.08 -20.34
N GLU A 158 -4.36 -37.34 -21.06
CA GLU A 158 -3.99 -36.72 -22.34
C GLU A 158 -2.78 -35.78 -22.19
N LYS A 159 -1.83 -35.88 -23.15
CA LYS A 159 -0.47 -35.29 -23.05
C LYS A 159 -0.43 -33.80 -22.69
N PHE A 160 -1.48 -33.05 -22.99
CA PHE A 160 -1.58 -31.61 -22.75
C PHE A 160 -2.23 -31.21 -21.41
N SER A 161 -2.83 -32.15 -20.67
CA SER A 161 -3.80 -31.85 -19.60
C SER A 161 -3.25 -31.11 -18.36
N PHE A 162 -1.94 -31.14 -18.11
CA PHE A 162 -1.32 -30.52 -16.91
C PHE A 162 -0.09 -29.65 -17.23
N VAL A 163 0.11 -29.31 -18.50
CA VAL A 163 1.24 -28.47 -18.93
C VAL A 163 1.09 -27.05 -18.34
N LYS A 164 -0.13 -26.52 -18.26
CA LYS A 164 -0.40 -25.18 -17.70
C LYS A 164 -0.08 -25.11 -16.21
N GLU A 165 -0.49 -26.10 -15.40
CA GLU A 165 -0.16 -26.19 -13.99
C GLU A 165 1.37 -26.24 -13.75
N TYR A 166 2.13 -26.94 -14.60
CA TYR A 166 3.59 -27.01 -14.53
C TYR A 166 4.28 -25.70 -14.91
N ILE A 167 3.71 -24.93 -15.85
CA ILE A 167 4.16 -23.57 -16.18
C ILE A 167 3.80 -22.59 -15.06
N ASP A 168 2.59 -22.65 -14.51
CA ASP A 168 2.16 -21.80 -13.40
C ASP A 168 3.00 -22.04 -12.14
N ALA A 169 3.44 -23.28 -11.89
CA ALA A 169 4.41 -23.60 -10.84
C ALA A 169 5.78 -22.94 -11.07
N HIS A 170 6.28 -22.91 -12.32
CA HIS A 170 7.50 -22.18 -12.69
C HIS A 170 7.32 -20.67 -12.50
N ASN A 171 6.17 -20.13 -12.86
CA ASN A 171 5.83 -18.72 -12.66
C ASN A 171 5.75 -18.34 -11.17
N ASN A 172 5.08 -19.15 -10.35
CA ASN A 172 4.95 -18.92 -8.90
C ASN A 172 6.32 -18.95 -8.20
N LEU A 173 7.20 -19.92 -8.51
CA LEU A 173 8.58 -19.93 -7.98
C LEU A 173 9.43 -18.78 -8.53
N GLY A 174 9.27 -18.42 -9.80
CA GLY A 174 9.94 -17.27 -10.40
C GLY A 174 9.58 -15.94 -9.72
N MET A 175 8.32 -15.75 -9.36
CA MET A 175 7.87 -14.60 -8.55
C MET A 175 8.46 -14.66 -7.14
N LEU A 176 8.35 -15.79 -6.43
CA LEU A 176 8.86 -15.89 -5.06
C LEU A 176 10.38 -15.63 -4.98
N GLU A 177 11.19 -16.16 -5.89
CA GLU A 177 12.63 -15.88 -5.88
C GLU A 177 12.95 -14.43 -6.32
N MET A 178 12.09 -13.78 -7.12
CA MET A 178 12.22 -12.35 -7.44
C MET A 178 12.02 -11.48 -6.19
N ASP A 179 10.99 -11.78 -5.39
CA ASP A 179 10.67 -11.05 -4.16
C ASP A 179 11.70 -11.30 -3.03
N LEU A 180 12.59 -12.28 -3.21
CA LEU A 180 13.73 -12.57 -2.32
C LEU A 180 15.06 -11.97 -2.84
N ASP A 181 15.03 -11.12 -3.87
CA ASP A 181 16.20 -10.57 -4.61
C ASP A 181 17.12 -11.65 -5.24
N ASN A 182 16.67 -12.91 -5.31
CA ASN A 182 17.35 -14.01 -6.01
C ASN A 182 17.06 -13.93 -7.52
N LEU A 183 17.42 -12.79 -8.12
CA LEU A 183 16.94 -12.38 -9.44
C LEU A 183 17.51 -13.19 -10.63
N GLU A 184 18.66 -13.84 -10.48
CA GLU A 184 19.17 -14.73 -11.52
C GLU A 184 18.49 -16.11 -11.44
N GLU A 185 18.15 -16.59 -10.24
CA GLU A 185 17.34 -17.79 -9.97
C GLU A 185 15.91 -17.59 -10.50
N ALA A 186 15.27 -16.48 -10.15
CA ALA A 186 13.96 -16.07 -10.66
C ALA A 186 13.91 -16.12 -12.19
N LYS A 187 14.91 -15.50 -12.85
CA LYS A 187 15.11 -15.57 -14.30
C LYS A 187 15.25 -17.02 -14.80
N THR A 188 15.93 -17.92 -14.09
CA THR A 188 16.01 -19.34 -14.53
C THR A 188 14.68 -20.10 -14.41
N PHE A 189 13.87 -19.85 -13.38
CA PHE A 189 12.54 -20.48 -13.28
C PHE A 189 11.60 -19.98 -14.38
N LEU A 190 11.58 -18.67 -14.64
CA LEU A 190 10.72 -18.08 -15.66
C LEU A 190 11.15 -18.45 -17.10
N LEU A 191 12.46 -18.56 -17.36
CA LEU A 191 12.95 -19.04 -18.66
C LEU A 191 12.56 -20.51 -18.90
N LYS A 192 12.74 -21.41 -17.90
CA LYS A 192 12.26 -22.79 -18.00
C LYS A 192 10.77 -22.89 -18.27
N GLY A 193 9.97 -22.00 -17.69
CA GLY A 193 8.54 -21.89 -18.00
C GLY A 193 8.26 -21.60 -19.48
N LEU A 194 9.09 -20.77 -20.13
CA LEU A 194 8.99 -20.51 -21.58
C LEU A 194 9.51 -21.68 -22.41
N ASP A 195 10.64 -22.28 -22.01
CA ASP A 195 11.19 -23.47 -22.66
C ASP A 195 10.12 -24.58 -22.73
N ILE A 196 9.35 -24.79 -21.63
CA ILE A 196 8.20 -25.72 -21.58
C ILE A 196 7.05 -25.30 -22.50
N CYS A 197 6.79 -23.99 -22.67
CA CYS A 197 5.76 -23.51 -23.61
C CYS A 197 6.12 -23.83 -25.07
N ASP A 198 7.42 -23.79 -25.42
CA ASP A 198 7.92 -24.09 -26.75
C ASP A 198 8.08 -25.61 -26.98
N GLU A 199 8.54 -26.38 -25.97
CA GLU A 199 8.63 -27.85 -26.00
C GLU A 199 7.29 -28.55 -26.22
N GLU A 200 6.20 -28.03 -25.64
CA GLU A 200 4.84 -28.60 -25.78
C GLU A 200 4.00 -27.89 -26.85
N GLU A 201 4.64 -27.15 -27.76
CA GLU A 201 4.03 -26.46 -28.91
C GLU A 201 2.80 -25.59 -28.55
N LEU A 202 2.78 -24.98 -27.35
CA LEU A 202 1.69 -24.12 -26.94
C LEU A 202 1.59 -22.90 -27.86
N ASN A 203 0.36 -22.52 -28.23
CA ASN A 203 0.05 -21.33 -29.03
C ASN A 203 0.91 -20.13 -28.60
N GLU A 204 1.56 -19.44 -29.54
CA GLU A 204 2.40 -18.25 -29.29
C GLU A 204 1.72 -17.19 -28.41
N ASN A 205 0.39 -17.18 -28.43
CA ASN A 205 -0.48 -16.20 -27.81
C ASN A 205 -1.20 -16.77 -26.57
N ASP A 206 -0.65 -17.79 -25.92
CA ASP A 206 -1.22 -18.40 -24.71
C ASP A 206 -1.12 -17.48 -23.47
N ASP A 207 -2.11 -17.56 -22.57
CA ASP A 207 -2.15 -16.76 -21.34
C ASP A 207 -0.98 -17.04 -20.38
N ALA A 208 -0.43 -18.26 -20.40
CA ALA A 208 0.74 -18.62 -19.60
C ALA A 208 2.04 -17.98 -20.13
N ARG A 209 2.19 -17.87 -21.46
CA ARG A 209 3.33 -17.18 -22.10
C ARG A 209 3.36 -15.69 -21.72
N SER A 210 2.19 -15.04 -21.65
CA SER A 210 2.06 -13.66 -21.15
C SER A 210 2.57 -13.52 -19.72
N ARG A 211 2.09 -14.34 -18.76
CA ARG A 211 2.54 -14.28 -17.35
C ARG A 211 4.06 -14.38 -17.20
N LEU A 212 4.68 -15.30 -17.93
CA LEU A 212 6.14 -15.49 -17.92
C LEU A 212 6.89 -14.29 -18.50
N HIS A 213 6.42 -13.73 -19.63
CA HIS A 213 7.01 -12.53 -20.23
C HIS A 213 6.83 -11.29 -19.36
N HIS A 214 5.68 -11.14 -18.70
CA HIS A 214 5.41 -10.07 -17.73
C HIS A 214 6.46 -10.07 -16.60
N ASN A 215 6.65 -11.22 -15.96
CA ASN A 215 7.57 -11.37 -14.85
C ASN A 215 9.05 -11.32 -15.30
N LEU A 216 9.39 -11.84 -16.48
CA LEU A 216 10.74 -11.64 -17.06
C LEU A 216 11.03 -10.17 -17.37
N GLY A 217 10.02 -9.40 -17.78
CA GLY A 217 10.11 -7.95 -17.94
C GLY A 217 10.57 -7.26 -16.65
N ASN A 218 9.96 -7.63 -15.52
CA ASN A 218 10.29 -7.08 -14.20
C ASN A 218 11.67 -7.55 -13.72
N VAL A 219 11.95 -8.84 -13.79
CA VAL A 219 13.26 -9.40 -13.42
C VAL A 219 14.40 -8.80 -14.26
N TYR A 220 14.24 -8.64 -15.58
CA TYR A 220 15.25 -7.96 -16.40
C TYR A 220 15.36 -6.45 -16.11
N THR A 221 14.30 -5.81 -15.62
CA THR A 221 14.33 -4.41 -15.15
C THR A 221 15.17 -4.27 -13.88
N GLU A 222 15.03 -5.17 -12.90
CA GLU A 222 15.88 -5.18 -11.69
C GLU A 222 17.32 -5.61 -11.97
N LEU A 223 17.52 -6.53 -12.91
CA LEU A 223 18.85 -6.87 -13.42
C LEU A 223 19.48 -5.74 -14.26
N ARG A 224 18.76 -4.64 -14.51
CA ARG A 224 19.14 -3.49 -15.36
C ARG A 224 19.51 -3.87 -16.81
N LYS A 225 18.97 -4.98 -17.31
CA LYS A 225 19.16 -5.50 -18.67
C LYS A 225 18.06 -4.91 -19.58
N TRP A 226 18.05 -3.58 -19.70
CA TRP A 226 16.93 -2.77 -20.15
C TRP A 226 16.32 -3.20 -21.49
N ASP A 227 17.14 -3.61 -22.46
CA ASP A 227 16.66 -3.99 -23.79
C ASP A 227 15.92 -5.34 -23.77
N LYS A 228 16.36 -6.28 -22.92
CA LYS A 228 15.65 -7.54 -22.68
C LYS A 228 14.35 -7.33 -21.89
N ALA A 229 14.37 -6.42 -20.92
CA ALA A 229 13.14 -6.00 -20.23
C ALA A 229 12.12 -5.45 -21.22
N ARG A 230 12.54 -4.55 -22.13
CA ARG A 230 11.72 -4.00 -23.20
C ARG A 230 11.16 -5.09 -24.12
N GLU A 231 12.00 -6.04 -24.54
CA GLU A 231 11.59 -7.14 -25.41
C GLU A 231 10.47 -7.99 -24.78
N HIS A 232 10.65 -8.43 -23.52
CA HIS A 232 9.66 -9.27 -22.84
C HIS A 232 8.38 -8.50 -22.51
N ILE A 233 8.45 -7.25 -22.03
CA ILE A 233 7.27 -6.41 -21.78
C ILE A 233 6.50 -6.16 -23.09
N GLN A 234 7.19 -5.90 -24.20
CA GLN A 234 6.53 -5.69 -25.49
C GLN A 234 5.86 -6.97 -26.01
N LYS A 235 6.44 -8.15 -25.76
CA LYS A 235 5.82 -9.45 -26.07
C LYS A 235 4.58 -9.69 -25.20
N ASP A 236 4.62 -9.41 -23.90
CA ASP A 236 3.46 -9.51 -22.99
C ASP A 236 2.28 -8.63 -23.46
N ILE A 237 2.54 -7.35 -23.76
CA ILE A 237 1.54 -6.42 -24.31
C ILE A 237 0.89 -7.00 -25.59
N VAL A 238 1.70 -7.53 -26.52
CA VAL A 238 1.22 -8.08 -27.80
C VAL A 238 0.40 -9.36 -27.59
N ILE A 239 0.77 -10.23 -26.66
CA ILE A 239 -0.03 -11.43 -26.33
C ILE A 239 -1.35 -11.01 -25.70
N CYS A 240 -1.32 -10.18 -24.64
CA CYS A 240 -2.51 -9.67 -23.96
C CYS A 240 -3.50 -9.02 -24.93
N HIS A 241 -3.01 -8.21 -25.86
CA HIS A 241 -3.83 -7.59 -26.91
C HIS A 241 -4.52 -8.62 -27.80
N LYS A 242 -3.78 -9.61 -28.33
CA LYS A 242 -4.32 -10.65 -29.22
C LYS A 242 -5.37 -11.54 -28.55
N ILE A 243 -5.27 -11.79 -27.24
CA ILE A 243 -6.28 -12.57 -26.48
C ILE A 243 -7.41 -11.71 -25.91
N GLY A 244 -7.40 -10.39 -26.10
CA GLY A 244 -8.40 -9.48 -25.53
C GLY A 244 -8.33 -9.32 -24.01
N HIS A 245 -7.16 -9.58 -23.40
CA HIS A 245 -6.94 -9.47 -21.95
C HIS A 245 -6.51 -8.04 -21.59
N CYS A 246 -7.47 -7.10 -21.64
CA CYS A 246 -7.23 -5.67 -21.49
C CYS A 246 -6.51 -5.30 -20.17
N GLN A 247 -6.80 -6.00 -19.07
CA GLN A 247 -6.16 -5.75 -17.77
C GLN A 247 -4.65 -6.06 -17.82
N GLY A 248 -4.25 -7.13 -18.50
CA GLY A 248 -2.85 -7.46 -18.74
C GLY A 248 -2.19 -6.49 -19.71
N GLU A 249 -2.89 -6.05 -20.77
CA GLU A 249 -2.35 -5.04 -21.69
C GLU A 249 -2.06 -3.72 -20.96
N ALA A 250 -2.98 -3.27 -20.09
CA ALA A 250 -2.78 -2.09 -19.25
C ALA A 250 -1.59 -2.26 -18.28
N LYS A 251 -1.46 -3.42 -17.63
CA LYS A 251 -0.32 -3.73 -16.74
C LYS A 251 1.01 -3.80 -17.52
N GLY A 252 1.04 -4.37 -18.71
CA GLY A 252 2.20 -4.33 -19.59
C GLY A 252 2.64 -2.90 -19.92
N TYR A 253 1.69 -2.00 -20.22
CA TYR A 253 2.00 -0.57 -20.39
C TYR A 253 2.46 0.13 -19.10
N ILE A 254 2.04 -0.31 -17.91
CA ILE A 254 2.56 0.17 -16.62
C ILE A 254 4.04 -0.23 -16.46
N ASN A 255 4.37 -1.50 -16.67
CA ASN A 255 5.76 -1.99 -16.55
C ASN A 255 6.65 -1.33 -17.61
N LEU A 256 6.14 -1.11 -18.83
CA LEU A 256 6.86 -0.37 -19.86
C LEU A 256 7.11 1.08 -19.42
N GLY A 257 6.10 1.74 -18.87
CA GLY A 257 6.22 3.08 -18.28
C GLY A 257 7.28 3.15 -17.18
N GLU A 258 7.34 2.14 -16.31
CA GLU A 258 8.34 2.07 -15.25
C GLU A 258 9.75 1.83 -15.79
N LEU A 259 9.91 0.97 -16.80
CA LEU A 259 11.17 0.79 -17.51
C LEU A 259 11.66 2.10 -18.14
N HIS A 260 10.77 2.88 -18.77
CA HIS A 260 11.11 4.21 -19.27
C HIS A 260 11.46 5.18 -18.14
N TYR A 261 10.75 5.15 -17.01
CA TYR A 261 11.05 5.96 -15.81
C TYR A 261 12.45 5.66 -15.22
N ARG A 262 12.80 4.38 -15.05
CA ARG A 262 14.12 3.94 -14.54
C ARG A 262 15.27 4.30 -15.48
N VAL A 263 15.00 4.43 -16.78
CA VAL A 263 15.95 4.91 -17.81
C VAL A 263 15.88 6.45 -17.98
N GLN A 264 15.19 7.17 -17.07
CA GLN A 264 14.99 8.63 -17.06
C GLN A 264 14.28 9.21 -18.31
N LYS A 265 13.59 8.35 -19.07
CA LYS A 265 12.82 8.71 -20.27
C LYS A 265 11.38 9.09 -19.91
N TYR A 266 11.23 10.16 -19.15
CA TYR A 266 9.96 10.54 -18.52
C TYR A 266 8.80 10.79 -19.49
N ASP A 267 9.05 11.33 -20.68
CA ASP A 267 8.00 11.61 -21.68
C ASP A 267 7.48 10.32 -22.35
N GLU A 268 8.37 9.36 -22.60
CA GLU A 268 8.00 8.00 -23.05
C GLU A 268 7.24 7.25 -21.93
N ALA A 269 7.63 7.43 -20.66
CA ALA A 269 6.92 6.87 -19.51
C ALA A 269 5.50 7.43 -19.36
N MET A 270 5.33 8.75 -19.41
CA MET A 270 4.02 9.42 -19.40
C MET A 270 3.12 8.96 -20.54
N THR A 271 3.69 8.71 -21.73
CA THR A 271 2.97 8.19 -22.89
C THR A 271 2.48 6.75 -22.65
N CYS A 272 3.28 5.90 -22.02
CA CYS A 272 2.88 4.54 -21.65
C CYS A 272 1.79 4.54 -20.57
N TYR A 273 1.94 5.33 -19.52
CA TYR A 273 0.92 5.47 -18.47
C TYR A 273 -0.39 6.07 -19.00
N ALA A 274 -0.34 7.00 -19.97
CA ALA A 274 -1.56 7.51 -20.62
C ALA A 274 -2.32 6.41 -21.40
N LYS A 275 -1.62 5.50 -22.08
CA LYS A 275 -2.24 4.31 -22.72
C LYS A 275 -2.82 3.35 -21.68
N ALA A 276 -2.08 3.04 -20.62
CA ALA A 276 -2.58 2.22 -19.52
C ALA A 276 -3.85 2.82 -18.90
N LEU A 277 -3.89 4.15 -18.71
CA LEU A 277 -5.04 4.86 -18.15
C LEU A 277 -6.25 4.84 -19.10
N GLN A 278 -6.04 4.91 -20.41
CA GLN A 278 -7.10 4.78 -21.41
C GLN A 278 -7.71 3.37 -21.39
N LEU A 279 -6.87 2.33 -21.30
CA LEU A 279 -7.32 0.94 -21.17
C LEU A 279 -8.07 0.73 -19.84
N ALA A 280 -7.49 1.14 -18.71
CA ALA A 280 -8.09 1.01 -17.37
C ALA A 280 -9.47 1.70 -17.29
N LYS A 281 -9.62 2.88 -17.87
CA LYS A 281 -10.92 3.60 -17.95
C LYS A 281 -11.94 3.00 -18.92
N SER A 282 -11.54 2.04 -19.76
CA SER A 282 -12.47 1.26 -20.60
C SER A 282 -12.93 -0.04 -19.93
N MET A 283 -12.34 -0.37 -18.77
CA MET A 283 -12.76 -1.50 -17.94
C MET A 283 -13.73 -1.01 -16.86
N GLU A 284 -14.67 -1.86 -16.50
CA GLU A 284 -15.57 -1.64 -15.36
C GLU A 284 -14.87 -2.14 -14.08
N ASP A 285 -15.06 -1.43 -12.96
CA ASP A 285 -14.60 -1.80 -11.61
C ASP A 285 -13.05 -1.84 -11.39
N GLU A 286 -12.26 -1.15 -12.23
CA GLU A 286 -10.78 -1.04 -12.13
C GLU A 286 -10.26 0.26 -11.46
N ASP A 287 -11.02 0.83 -10.51
CA ASP A 287 -10.67 2.04 -9.75
C ASP A 287 -9.24 1.99 -9.15
N ALA A 288 -8.83 0.83 -8.61
CA ALA A 288 -7.52 0.66 -7.97
C ALA A 288 -6.35 0.73 -8.97
N LEU A 289 -6.54 0.19 -10.18
CA LEU A 289 -5.56 0.28 -11.27
C LEU A 289 -5.47 1.72 -11.79
N VAL A 290 -6.60 2.43 -11.89
CA VAL A 290 -6.64 3.86 -12.20
C VAL A 290 -5.92 4.71 -11.14
N ASP A 291 -6.15 4.46 -9.85
CA ASP A 291 -5.42 5.08 -8.73
C ASP A 291 -3.90 4.84 -8.86
N GLN A 292 -3.47 3.61 -9.10
CA GLN A 292 -2.05 3.24 -9.28
C GLN A 292 -1.40 3.97 -10.47
N ILE A 293 -2.07 4.01 -11.63
CA ILE A 293 -1.56 4.70 -12.82
C ILE A 293 -1.45 6.21 -12.55
N ASN A 294 -2.44 6.81 -11.89
CA ASN A 294 -2.42 8.22 -11.52
C ASN A 294 -1.25 8.54 -10.55
N GLN A 295 -0.97 7.68 -9.58
CA GLN A 295 0.18 7.82 -8.68
C GLN A 295 1.51 7.74 -9.45
N ASN A 296 1.67 6.75 -10.34
CA ASN A 296 2.87 6.64 -11.18
C ASN A 296 3.08 7.90 -12.05
N MET A 297 2.01 8.45 -12.65
CA MET A 297 2.08 9.72 -13.40
C MET A 297 2.42 10.94 -12.52
N GLN A 298 2.09 10.93 -11.23
CA GLN A 298 2.53 11.96 -10.28
C GLN A 298 4.02 11.82 -9.94
N THR A 299 4.50 10.59 -9.72
CA THR A 299 5.93 10.28 -9.49
C THR A 299 6.80 10.73 -10.66
N VAL A 300 6.38 10.50 -11.91
CA VAL A 300 7.10 10.99 -13.09
C VAL A 300 7.13 12.53 -13.14
N LYS A 301 6.02 13.21 -12.80
CA LYS A 301 5.97 14.69 -12.73
C LYS A 301 6.89 15.25 -11.64
N ALA A 302 7.00 14.57 -10.49
CA ALA A 302 7.94 14.94 -9.44
C ALA A 302 9.39 14.78 -9.89
N ALA A 303 9.74 13.65 -10.53
CA ALA A 303 11.08 13.42 -11.07
C ALA A 303 11.46 14.40 -12.19
N LEU A 304 10.51 14.80 -13.05
CA LEU A 304 10.69 15.88 -14.03
C LEU A 304 11.07 17.20 -13.35
N LYS A 305 10.36 17.61 -12.29
CA LYS A 305 10.69 18.83 -11.51
C LYS A 305 12.09 18.74 -10.90
N VAL A 306 12.46 17.60 -10.31
CA VAL A 306 13.80 17.41 -9.70
C VAL A 306 14.91 17.38 -10.75
N ARG A 307 14.67 16.82 -11.95
CA ARG A 307 15.59 16.92 -13.10
C ARG A 307 15.86 18.39 -13.44
N ASP A 308 14.81 19.20 -13.56
CA ASP A 308 14.94 20.62 -13.94
C ASP A 308 15.61 21.45 -12.82
N GLU A 309 15.47 21.05 -11.55
CA GLU A 309 16.19 21.61 -10.40
C GLU A 309 17.65 21.16 -10.31
N MET A 310 17.96 19.94 -10.75
CA MET A 310 19.32 19.44 -10.92
C MET A 310 20.05 20.17 -12.06
N GLU A 311 19.37 20.47 -13.17
CA GLU A 311 19.97 21.24 -14.28
C GLU A 311 20.28 22.69 -13.89
N LYS A 312 19.45 23.32 -13.07
CA LYS A 312 19.75 24.64 -12.47
C LYS A 312 20.97 24.56 -11.55
N GLU A 313 21.06 23.54 -10.71
CA GLU A 313 22.22 23.29 -9.84
C GLU A 313 23.50 23.02 -10.66
N GLU A 314 23.43 22.26 -11.75
CA GLU A 314 24.54 22.09 -12.68
C GLU A 314 25.04 23.42 -13.25
N GLN A 315 24.14 24.38 -13.52
CA GLN A 315 24.53 25.73 -13.96
C GLN A 315 25.16 26.56 -12.84
N VAL A 316 24.72 26.40 -11.59
CA VAL A 316 25.36 27.00 -10.41
C VAL A 316 26.78 26.45 -10.24
N LEU A 317 26.96 25.13 -10.28
CA LEU A 317 28.28 24.49 -10.25
C LEU A 317 29.19 24.98 -11.39
N LYS A 318 28.69 25.07 -12.63
CA LYS A 318 29.44 25.62 -13.78
C LYS A 318 29.90 27.08 -13.53
N LYS A 319 29.13 27.89 -12.79
CA LYS A 319 29.53 29.25 -12.37
C LYS A 319 30.57 29.21 -11.22
N LEU A 320 30.42 28.31 -10.25
CA LEU A 320 31.36 28.14 -9.13
C LEU A 320 32.73 27.63 -9.57
N VAL A 321 32.80 26.76 -10.60
CA VAL A 321 34.06 26.32 -11.22
C VAL A 321 34.83 27.51 -11.80
N ARG A 322 34.17 28.35 -12.63
CA ARG A 322 34.79 29.55 -13.20
C ARG A 322 35.30 30.52 -12.13
N LYS A 323 34.55 30.68 -11.02
CA LYS A 323 34.99 31.50 -9.86
C LYS A 323 36.25 30.94 -9.20
N LEU A 324 36.38 29.62 -9.07
CA LEU A 324 37.58 28.98 -8.53
C LEU A 324 38.80 29.23 -9.41
N ASP A 325 38.67 29.17 -10.73
CA ASP A 325 39.79 29.46 -11.64
C ASP A 325 40.30 30.90 -11.50
N THR A 326 39.42 31.87 -11.20
CA THR A 326 39.82 33.25 -10.86
C THR A 326 40.30 33.45 -9.41
N ALA A 327 39.99 32.53 -8.50
CA ALA A 327 40.31 32.64 -7.07
C ALA A 327 41.50 31.77 -6.63
N ARG A 328 42.05 30.93 -7.52
CA ARG A 328 43.16 30.02 -7.25
C ARG A 328 44.41 30.78 -6.80
N GLY A 329 45.01 30.36 -5.69
CA GLY A 329 46.14 31.05 -5.05
C GLY A 329 45.75 32.25 -4.18
N THR A 330 44.47 32.55 -4.01
CA THR A 330 43.97 33.58 -3.07
C THR A 330 43.33 32.94 -1.84
N ASP A 331 43.19 33.69 -0.75
CA ASP A 331 42.49 33.22 0.48
C ASP A 331 41.02 32.81 0.22
N GLY A 332 40.43 33.29 -0.88
CA GLY A 332 39.10 32.89 -1.34
C GLY A 332 39.01 31.46 -1.89
N GLU A 333 40.11 30.83 -2.28
CA GLU A 333 40.12 29.51 -2.93
C GLU A 333 39.41 28.44 -2.09
N ARG A 334 39.71 28.35 -0.79
CA ARG A 334 39.09 27.37 0.12
C ARG A 334 37.57 27.58 0.25
N LYS A 335 37.10 28.83 0.21
CA LYS A 335 35.66 29.15 0.23
C LYS A 335 34.98 28.71 -1.07
N CYS A 336 35.61 28.93 -2.22
CA CYS A 336 35.09 28.46 -3.50
C CYS A 336 35.06 26.93 -3.60
N LEU A 337 36.08 26.22 -3.09
CA LEU A 337 36.10 24.76 -3.02
C LEU A 337 34.98 24.20 -2.14
N LEU A 338 34.75 24.76 -0.94
CA LEU A 338 33.64 24.35 -0.07
C LEU A 338 32.26 24.60 -0.70
N GLN A 339 32.08 25.71 -1.42
CA GLN A 339 30.85 25.99 -2.17
C GLN A 339 30.61 24.98 -3.32
N GLN A 340 31.68 24.56 -4.02
CA GLN A 340 31.56 23.49 -5.02
C GLN A 340 31.26 22.12 -4.39
N TYR A 341 31.81 21.84 -3.21
CA TYR A 341 31.53 20.60 -2.48
C TYR A 341 30.04 20.48 -2.14
N SER A 342 29.46 21.50 -1.48
CA SER A 342 28.04 21.54 -1.15
C SER A 342 27.11 21.52 -2.38
N SER A 343 27.43 22.24 -3.45
CA SER A 343 26.64 22.17 -4.70
C SER A 343 26.73 20.76 -5.35
N LEU A 344 27.85 20.05 -5.19
CA LEU A 344 27.98 18.65 -5.58
C LEU A 344 27.21 17.68 -4.66
N ASP A 345 27.06 17.98 -3.37
CA ASP A 345 26.21 17.20 -2.46
C ASP A 345 24.74 17.28 -2.88
N HIS A 346 24.21 18.49 -3.11
CA HIS A 346 22.83 18.67 -3.60
C HIS A 346 22.61 18.01 -4.97
N LEU A 347 23.63 17.96 -5.83
CA LEU A 347 23.57 17.24 -7.11
C LEU A 347 23.57 15.71 -6.94
N ILE A 348 24.27 15.18 -5.94
CA ILE A 348 24.27 13.74 -5.62
C ILE A 348 22.92 13.32 -5.04
N GLU A 349 22.36 14.12 -4.13
CA GLU A 349 21.03 13.92 -3.56
C GLU A 349 19.94 13.96 -4.63
N LYS A 350 19.88 15.04 -5.44
CA LYS A 350 18.92 15.18 -6.56
C LYS A 350 19.09 14.09 -7.62
N ALA A 351 20.29 13.57 -7.83
CA ALA A 351 20.52 12.43 -8.73
C ALA A 351 20.10 11.09 -8.12
N SER A 352 20.16 10.94 -6.80
CA SER A 352 19.70 9.75 -6.08
C SER A 352 18.17 9.62 -6.15
N THR A 353 17.44 10.70 -5.83
CA THR A 353 15.96 10.70 -5.76
C THR A 353 15.27 10.41 -7.10
N ILE A 354 15.91 10.71 -8.23
CA ILE A 354 15.41 10.37 -9.58
C ILE A 354 16.09 9.13 -10.20
N PHE A 355 16.85 8.38 -9.41
CA PHE A 355 17.59 7.17 -9.82
C PHE A 355 18.60 7.39 -10.97
N ALA A 356 19.12 8.62 -11.12
CA ALA A 356 20.11 9.00 -12.12
C ALA A 356 21.54 8.56 -11.74
N TRP A 357 21.73 7.28 -11.45
CA TRP A 357 22.96 6.70 -10.89
C TRP A 357 24.24 6.98 -11.70
N MET A 358 24.12 7.16 -13.03
CA MET A 358 25.24 7.58 -13.89
C MET A 358 25.64 9.05 -13.67
N LYS A 359 24.67 9.97 -13.45
CA LYS A 359 24.94 11.36 -13.06
C LYS A 359 25.47 11.43 -11.63
N TYR A 360 24.84 10.73 -10.68
CA TYR A 360 25.33 10.54 -9.30
C TYR A 360 26.82 10.15 -9.33
N HIS A 361 27.17 9.09 -10.07
CA HIS A 361 28.54 8.59 -10.16
C HIS A 361 29.54 9.65 -10.64
N ALA A 362 29.15 10.45 -11.64
CA ALA A 362 29.97 11.56 -12.15
C ALA A 362 30.11 12.69 -11.13
N TYR A 363 29.08 12.99 -10.33
CA TYR A 363 29.15 14.00 -9.26
C TYR A 363 29.98 13.51 -8.07
N ALA A 364 29.81 12.26 -7.61
CA ALA A 364 30.64 11.68 -6.55
C ALA A 364 32.14 11.65 -6.93
N LYS A 365 32.47 11.31 -8.19
CA LYS A 365 33.84 11.43 -8.72
C LYS A 365 34.37 12.88 -8.74
N LYS A 366 33.53 13.88 -9.01
CA LYS A 366 33.91 15.30 -8.91
C LYS A 366 34.10 15.73 -7.46
N ARG A 367 33.18 15.36 -6.56
CA ARG A 367 33.23 15.64 -5.11
C ARG A 367 34.54 15.12 -4.50
N LYS A 368 34.96 13.91 -4.88
CA LYS A 368 36.27 13.34 -4.50
C LYS A 368 37.45 14.27 -4.86
N LYS A 369 37.47 14.83 -6.07
CA LYS A 369 38.56 15.73 -6.52
C LYS A 369 38.60 17.02 -5.68
N ILE A 370 37.44 17.57 -5.34
CA ILE A 370 37.33 18.75 -4.45
C ILE A 370 37.78 18.41 -3.02
N ALA A 371 37.40 17.23 -2.49
CA ALA A 371 37.86 16.76 -1.17
C ALA A 371 39.40 16.62 -1.11
N SER A 372 40.02 16.07 -2.16
CA SER A 372 41.48 16.02 -2.29
C SER A 372 42.13 17.42 -2.27
N GLN A 373 41.54 18.41 -2.96
CA GLN A 373 42.04 19.78 -3.01
C GLN A 373 41.84 20.55 -1.68
N LEU A 374 40.79 20.22 -0.93
CA LEU A 374 40.55 20.74 0.42
C LEU A 374 41.49 20.15 1.47
N TYR A 375 42.24 19.09 1.13
CA TYR A 375 43.02 18.23 2.04
C TYR A 375 42.18 17.67 3.21
N ASP A 376 40.89 17.47 2.97
CA ASP A 376 39.92 17.03 3.98
C ASP A 376 39.81 15.50 3.93
N THR A 377 40.35 14.84 4.96
CA THR A 377 40.47 13.38 4.98
C THR A 377 39.14 12.68 5.24
N GLU A 378 38.22 13.32 5.94
CA GLU A 378 36.90 12.78 6.29
C GLU A 378 35.96 12.86 5.07
N LYS A 379 35.90 14.02 4.41
CA LYS A 379 35.17 14.20 3.14
C LYS A 379 35.67 13.26 2.04
N LEU A 380 36.95 12.87 2.08
CA LEU A 380 37.47 11.82 1.19
C LEU A 380 36.86 10.44 1.47
N GLY A 381 36.61 10.11 2.75
CA GLY A 381 35.83 8.92 3.14
C GLY A 381 34.41 8.98 2.57
N ASP A 382 33.67 10.06 2.81
CA ASP A 382 32.30 10.25 2.29
C ASP A 382 32.24 10.15 0.75
N CYS A 383 33.28 10.63 0.07
CA CYS A 383 33.40 10.50 -1.38
C CYS A 383 33.68 9.06 -1.83
N PHE A 384 34.46 8.28 -1.10
CA PHE A 384 34.63 6.85 -1.39
C PHE A 384 33.33 6.07 -1.14
N LEU A 385 32.61 6.37 -0.06
CA LEU A 385 31.33 5.76 0.29
C LEU A 385 30.29 5.95 -0.84
N ALA A 386 30.10 7.19 -1.29
CA ALA A 386 29.19 7.52 -2.39
C ALA A 386 29.62 6.92 -3.73
N ILE A 387 30.92 6.90 -4.05
CA ILE A 387 31.40 6.20 -5.26
C ILE A 387 31.08 4.70 -5.17
N GLY A 388 31.23 4.08 -3.99
CA GLY A 388 30.81 2.71 -3.73
C GLY A 388 29.31 2.49 -3.96
N GLU A 389 28.45 3.33 -3.34
CA GLU A 389 26.99 3.25 -3.49
C GLU A 389 26.60 3.34 -4.97
N SER A 390 27.19 4.29 -5.71
CA SER A 390 26.91 4.45 -7.14
C SER A 390 27.25 3.20 -7.96
N TYR A 391 28.29 2.44 -7.58
CA TYR A 391 28.60 1.16 -8.22
C TYR A 391 27.68 0.02 -7.73
N HIS A 392 27.28 0.01 -6.45
CA HIS A 392 26.32 -0.97 -5.92
C HIS A 392 24.98 -0.87 -6.65
N LYS A 393 24.41 0.35 -6.68
CA LYS A 393 23.15 0.63 -7.38
C LYS A 393 23.25 0.37 -8.88
N LEU A 394 24.43 0.53 -9.51
CA LEU A 394 24.71 0.14 -10.91
C LEU A 394 25.03 -1.37 -11.09
N ARG A 395 24.81 -2.22 -10.09
CA ARG A 395 25.10 -3.68 -10.05
C ARG A 395 26.54 -4.06 -10.41
N LYS A 396 27.51 -3.20 -10.10
CA LYS A 396 28.95 -3.39 -10.33
C LYS A 396 29.64 -3.71 -8.99
N PHE A 397 29.20 -4.80 -8.35
CA PHE A 397 29.46 -5.09 -6.95
C PHE A 397 30.95 -5.18 -6.58
N ASP A 398 31.82 -5.77 -7.41
CA ASP A 398 33.27 -5.80 -7.13
C ASP A 398 33.91 -4.41 -7.12
N LYS A 399 33.37 -3.48 -7.93
CA LYS A 399 33.78 -2.07 -7.88
C LYS A 399 33.20 -1.39 -6.64
N ALA A 400 31.95 -1.68 -6.26
CA ALA A 400 31.35 -1.17 -5.02
C ALA A 400 32.19 -1.56 -3.78
N LEU A 401 32.49 -2.86 -3.63
CA LEU A 401 33.36 -3.41 -2.60
C LEU A 401 34.72 -2.70 -2.57
N LYS A 402 35.41 -2.54 -3.71
CA LYS A 402 36.70 -1.81 -3.78
C LYS A 402 36.62 -0.38 -3.25
N TRP A 403 35.51 0.35 -3.49
CA TRP A 403 35.36 1.72 -3.00
C TRP A 403 34.85 1.81 -1.56
N HIS A 404 33.98 0.90 -1.11
CA HIS A 404 33.57 0.84 0.30
C HIS A 404 34.72 0.39 1.22
N THR A 405 35.58 -0.54 0.79
CA THR A 405 36.81 -0.89 1.52
C THR A 405 37.77 0.30 1.64
N LYS A 406 38.02 1.04 0.54
CA LYS A 406 38.79 2.31 0.60
C LYS A 406 38.14 3.34 1.55
N SER A 407 36.81 3.37 1.64
CA SER A 407 36.08 4.20 2.60
C SER A 407 36.34 3.77 4.05
N TRP A 408 36.23 2.48 4.35
CA TRP A 408 36.49 1.92 5.68
C TRP A 408 37.93 2.14 6.12
N GLU A 409 38.91 1.83 5.26
CA GLU A 409 40.33 2.12 5.48
C GLU A 409 40.56 3.61 5.81
N LYS A 410 39.89 4.50 5.07
CA LYS A 410 40.05 5.95 5.27
C LYS A 410 39.49 6.42 6.61
N PHE A 411 38.29 5.99 6.99
CA PHE A 411 37.69 6.30 8.29
C PHE A 411 38.47 5.66 9.45
N LYS A 412 39.02 4.46 9.26
CA LYS A 412 39.89 3.76 10.24
C LYS A 412 41.18 4.50 10.54
N VAL A 413 41.81 5.10 9.53
CA VAL A 413 43.00 5.96 9.72
C VAL A 413 42.67 7.27 10.45
N ILE A 414 41.42 7.73 10.39
CA ILE A 414 40.94 8.96 11.07
C ILE A 414 40.45 8.68 12.50
N GLY A 415 40.04 7.43 12.78
CA GLY A 415 39.37 7.06 14.04
C GLY A 415 37.87 7.32 14.05
N ASN A 416 37.26 7.69 12.92
CA ASN A 416 35.80 7.85 12.82
C ASN A 416 35.15 6.46 12.81
N LEU A 417 34.56 6.05 13.95
CA LEU A 417 33.93 4.74 14.12
C LEU A 417 32.60 4.63 13.37
N GLU A 418 31.82 5.70 13.31
CA GLU A 418 30.52 5.74 12.62
C GLU A 418 30.66 5.51 11.11
N GLY A 419 31.63 6.18 10.47
CA GLY A 419 31.98 5.97 9.07
C GLY A 419 32.57 4.58 8.79
N GLN A 420 33.29 3.99 9.75
CA GLN A 420 33.75 2.59 9.65
C GLN A 420 32.58 1.61 9.67
N ALA A 421 31.66 1.74 10.63
CA ALA A 421 30.47 0.88 10.71
C ALA A 421 29.59 1.02 9.46
N LEU A 422 29.31 2.25 9.01
CA LEU A 422 28.52 2.52 7.80
C LEU A 422 29.20 1.98 6.52
N ALA A 423 30.53 2.05 6.42
CA ALA A 423 31.26 1.43 5.32
C ALA A 423 31.18 -0.11 5.37
N LYS A 424 31.20 -0.73 6.56
CA LYS A 424 31.04 -2.18 6.74
C LYS A 424 29.62 -2.69 6.44
N ILE A 425 28.57 -1.92 6.78
CA ILE A 425 27.20 -2.21 6.34
C ILE A 425 27.13 -2.22 4.80
N ASN A 426 27.70 -1.22 4.14
CA ASN A 426 27.68 -1.15 2.68
C ASN A 426 28.57 -2.21 1.99
N ILE A 427 29.64 -2.69 2.64
CA ILE A 427 30.38 -3.88 2.22
C ILE A 427 29.47 -5.12 2.31
N GLY A 428 28.75 -5.29 3.43
CA GLY A 428 27.81 -6.40 3.61
C GLY A 428 26.69 -6.41 2.55
N ASN A 429 26.07 -5.25 2.30
CA ASN A 429 25.06 -5.08 1.24
C ASN A 429 25.59 -5.40 -0.16
N ALA A 430 26.89 -5.17 -0.41
CA ALA A 430 27.53 -5.49 -1.69
C ALA A 430 27.97 -6.97 -1.81
N PHE A 431 28.08 -7.69 -0.70
CA PHE A 431 28.23 -9.14 -0.68
C PHE A 431 26.88 -9.87 -0.82
N ASP A 432 25.82 -9.41 -0.13
CA ASP A 432 24.49 -10.04 -0.22
C ASP A 432 23.92 -9.96 -1.65
N SER A 433 23.91 -8.77 -2.26
CA SER A 433 23.50 -8.59 -3.66
C SER A 433 24.40 -9.28 -4.70
N LYS A 434 25.52 -9.89 -4.26
CA LYS A 434 26.43 -10.72 -5.07
C LYS A 434 26.21 -12.23 -4.83
N GLY A 435 25.46 -12.62 -3.79
CA GLY A 435 25.26 -14.02 -3.39
C GLY A 435 26.24 -14.55 -2.35
N ASP A 436 27.09 -13.70 -1.77
CA ASP A 436 28.12 -14.06 -0.77
C ASP A 436 27.60 -13.79 0.64
N TRP A 437 26.57 -14.55 1.04
CA TRP A 437 25.80 -14.30 2.27
C TRP A 437 26.63 -14.49 3.55
N GLU A 438 27.66 -15.33 3.52
CA GLU A 438 28.58 -15.51 4.65
C GLU A 438 29.47 -14.28 4.87
N SER A 439 30.07 -13.74 3.80
CA SER A 439 30.85 -12.49 3.87
C SER A 439 29.97 -11.29 4.18
N ALA A 440 28.71 -11.30 3.74
CA ALA A 440 27.71 -10.30 4.10
C ALA A 440 27.43 -10.30 5.61
N LEU A 441 27.04 -11.45 6.16
CA LEU A 441 26.76 -11.61 7.59
C LEU A 441 27.98 -11.31 8.47
N ALA A 442 29.19 -11.69 8.05
CA ALA A 442 30.43 -11.33 8.74
C ALA A 442 30.64 -9.81 8.75
N SER A 443 30.41 -9.14 7.63
CA SER A 443 30.54 -7.68 7.51
C SER A 443 29.51 -6.92 8.36
N PHE A 444 28.27 -7.41 8.45
CA PHE A 444 27.24 -6.83 9.31
C PHE A 444 27.56 -7.02 10.80
N LYS A 445 28.09 -8.19 11.20
CA LYS A 445 28.55 -8.45 12.59
C LYS A 445 29.69 -7.53 12.99
N GLU A 446 30.67 -7.31 12.10
CA GLU A 446 31.77 -6.36 12.34
C GLU A 446 31.25 -4.92 12.42
N ALA A 447 30.32 -4.52 11.54
CA ALA A 447 29.67 -3.21 11.60
C ALA A 447 28.94 -2.97 12.92
N TYR A 448 28.20 -3.98 13.42
CA TYR A 448 27.48 -3.90 14.69
C TYR A 448 28.43 -3.72 15.89
N SER A 449 29.56 -4.44 15.94
CA SER A 449 30.59 -4.23 16.98
C SER A 449 31.11 -2.80 16.98
N ILE A 450 31.50 -2.29 15.80
CA ILE A 450 32.01 -0.92 15.65
C ILE A 450 30.93 0.12 15.98
N ALA A 451 29.65 -0.15 15.70
CA ALA A 451 28.54 0.74 16.03
C ALA A 451 28.18 0.75 17.53
N ILE A 452 28.44 -0.34 18.26
CA ILE A 452 28.42 -0.37 19.73
C ILE A 452 29.57 0.49 20.27
N GLU A 453 30.80 0.28 19.78
CA GLU A 453 31.98 1.07 20.18
C GLU A 453 31.81 2.57 19.88
N ALA A 454 31.07 2.92 18.83
CA ALA A 454 30.73 4.30 18.48
C ALA A 454 29.58 4.92 19.32
N ASN A 455 28.85 4.11 20.09
CA ASN A 455 27.55 4.42 20.68
C ASN A 455 26.55 5.08 19.70
N LYS A 456 26.37 4.47 18.51
CA LYS A 456 25.48 4.99 17.45
C LYS A 456 24.26 4.08 17.24
N PRO A 457 23.12 4.30 17.91
CA PRO A 457 21.96 3.39 17.86
C PRO A 457 21.37 3.25 16.45
N VAL A 458 21.36 4.32 15.63
CA VAL A 458 20.90 4.26 14.22
C VAL A 458 21.76 3.29 13.39
N THR A 459 23.08 3.32 13.57
CA THR A 459 24.02 2.46 12.82
C THR A 459 24.04 1.03 13.39
N GLN A 460 23.86 0.87 14.70
CA GLN A 460 23.64 -0.43 15.33
C GLN A 460 22.36 -1.09 14.78
N LEU A 461 21.26 -0.34 14.72
CA LEU A 461 19.98 -0.81 14.19
C LEU A 461 20.11 -1.24 12.73
N ALA A 462 20.70 -0.41 11.88
CA ALA A 462 20.92 -0.75 10.47
C ALA A 462 21.80 -2.00 10.28
N ALA A 463 22.77 -2.26 11.17
CA ALA A 463 23.53 -3.51 11.15
C ALA A 463 22.68 -4.71 11.61
N LEU A 464 21.89 -4.56 12.69
CA LEU A 464 20.99 -5.61 13.20
C LEU A 464 19.89 -5.99 12.20
N GLU A 465 19.27 -5.02 11.52
CA GLU A 465 18.20 -5.28 10.54
C GLU A 465 18.74 -6.07 9.33
N ASN A 466 19.95 -5.76 8.86
CA ASN A 466 20.61 -6.54 7.80
C ASN A 466 21.05 -7.94 8.29
N MET A 467 21.47 -8.08 9.55
CA MET A 467 21.71 -9.40 10.15
C MET A 467 20.41 -10.21 10.28
N HIS A 468 19.30 -9.58 10.68
CA HIS A 468 17.98 -10.21 10.79
C HIS A 468 17.51 -10.73 9.44
N TYR A 469 17.52 -9.86 8.42
CA TYR A 469 17.22 -10.24 7.03
C TYR A 469 18.09 -11.41 6.55
N SER A 470 19.41 -11.35 6.78
CA SER A 470 20.32 -12.44 6.40
C SER A 470 19.93 -13.78 7.05
N GLN A 471 19.67 -13.79 8.36
CA GLN A 471 19.28 -15.01 9.08
C GLN A 471 17.90 -15.54 8.66
N MET A 472 16.95 -14.62 8.42
CA MET A 472 15.57 -14.93 8.05
C MET A 472 15.43 -15.44 6.61
N ILE A 473 16.18 -14.86 5.66
CA ILE A 473 16.02 -15.06 4.21
C ILE A 473 17.11 -15.97 3.62
N ARG A 474 18.38 -15.79 4.02
CA ARG A 474 19.53 -16.51 3.43
C ARG A 474 19.88 -17.80 4.18
N PHE A 475 19.79 -17.79 5.53
CA PHE A 475 20.24 -18.90 6.38
C PHE A 475 19.13 -19.75 7.03
N ASP A 476 17.85 -19.38 6.88
CA ASP A 476 16.69 -20.10 7.44
C ASP A 476 16.71 -20.27 8.98
N ASN A 477 17.50 -19.45 9.68
CA ASN A 477 17.80 -19.59 11.11
C ASN A 477 16.79 -18.82 11.99
N VAL A 478 15.69 -19.51 12.29
CA VAL A 478 14.55 -18.97 13.05
C VAL A 478 14.91 -18.45 14.45
N GLU A 479 15.88 -19.09 15.12
CA GLU A 479 16.23 -18.77 16.51
C GLU A 479 17.08 -17.50 16.59
N GLU A 480 18.12 -17.41 15.76
CA GLU A 480 18.95 -16.20 15.68
C GLU A 480 18.15 -15.03 15.09
N ALA A 481 17.27 -15.27 14.11
CA ALA A 481 16.38 -14.23 13.60
C ALA A 481 15.49 -13.64 14.72
N LYS A 482 14.82 -14.48 15.51
CA LYS A 482 14.05 -14.03 16.69
C LYS A 482 14.91 -13.28 17.71
N ARG A 483 16.13 -13.76 17.98
CA ARG A 483 17.07 -13.09 18.91
C ARG A 483 17.48 -11.71 18.41
N LEU A 484 17.69 -11.56 17.10
CA LEU A 484 18.01 -10.28 16.47
C LEU A 484 16.81 -9.34 16.42
N GLN A 485 15.59 -9.83 16.17
CA GLN A 485 14.38 -9.01 16.26
C GLN A 485 14.17 -8.48 17.68
N LEU A 486 14.39 -9.29 18.73
CA LEU A 486 14.34 -8.81 20.11
C LEU A 486 15.40 -7.73 20.41
N LEU A 487 16.60 -7.84 19.83
CA LEU A 487 17.63 -6.78 19.92
C LEU A 487 17.22 -5.50 19.17
N ILE A 488 16.61 -5.62 18.00
CA ILE A 488 16.05 -4.52 17.22
C ILE A 488 14.96 -3.80 18.02
N ASP A 489 14.04 -4.54 18.62
CA ASP A 489 12.92 -4.00 19.40
C ASP A 489 13.41 -3.34 20.70
N MET A 490 14.38 -3.94 21.39
CA MET A 490 15.00 -3.33 22.58
C MET A 490 15.77 -2.05 22.23
N LEU A 491 16.53 -2.04 21.12
CA LEU A 491 17.29 -0.86 20.70
C LEU A 491 16.38 0.29 20.23
N LYS A 492 15.26 -0.04 19.57
CA LYS A 492 14.20 0.92 19.22
C LYS A 492 13.54 1.52 20.45
N LYS A 493 13.35 0.74 21.52
CA LYS A 493 12.84 1.22 22.82
C LYS A 493 13.87 2.04 23.59
N SER A 494 15.12 1.60 23.73
CA SER A 494 16.14 2.39 24.45
C SER A 494 16.47 3.73 23.78
N GLY A 495 16.11 3.90 22.50
CA GLY A 495 16.26 5.16 21.76
C GLY A 495 15.27 6.26 22.14
N SER A 496 14.18 5.99 22.88
CA SER A 496 13.25 7.03 23.34
C SER A 496 13.67 7.71 24.65
N ASP A 497 14.45 7.02 25.48
CA ASP A 497 14.58 7.38 26.91
C ASP A 497 15.79 8.31 27.18
N ASP A 498 16.80 8.30 26.31
CA ASP A 498 18.13 8.91 26.54
C ASP A 498 18.22 10.41 26.15
N LEU A 499 17.10 11.14 26.24
CA LEU A 499 17.03 12.61 26.04
C LEU A 499 16.59 13.38 27.31
N GLY A 500 16.58 12.71 28.47
CA GLY A 500 16.29 13.31 29.77
C GLY A 500 17.40 14.21 30.32
N VAL A 501 17.52 15.46 29.83
CA VAL A 501 18.41 16.50 30.38
C VAL A 501 17.59 17.63 31.02
N PRO A 502 17.73 17.91 32.33
CA PRO A 502 17.05 19.04 32.97
C PRO A 502 17.53 20.41 32.44
N ASP A 503 16.59 21.32 32.26
CA ASP A 503 16.74 22.56 31.48
C ASP A 503 17.36 23.73 32.26
N LEU A 504 18.04 24.64 31.54
CA LEU A 504 18.23 26.05 31.91
C LEU A 504 18.61 26.88 30.67
N ALA A 505 17.71 27.77 30.26
CA ALA A 505 17.71 28.38 28.92
C ALA A 505 18.77 29.48 28.69
N GLY A 506 19.19 29.63 27.43
CA GLY A 506 20.14 30.66 26.98
C GLY A 506 20.45 30.58 25.48
N GLY A 507 19.43 30.73 24.63
CA GLY A 507 19.54 30.50 23.19
C GLY A 507 20.16 31.65 22.38
N SER A 508 20.63 31.33 21.17
CA SER A 508 20.79 32.29 20.08
C SER A 508 20.55 31.60 18.74
N CYS A 509 19.41 31.89 18.11
CA CYS A 509 19.21 31.65 16.68
C CYS A 509 19.78 32.83 15.89
N SER A 510 20.14 32.61 14.63
CA SER A 510 20.36 33.72 13.69
C SER A 510 20.07 33.33 12.25
N GLU A 511 18.86 33.62 11.77
CA GLU A 511 18.69 34.43 10.56
C GLU A 511 17.70 35.56 10.87
N THR A 512 17.78 36.63 10.09
CA THR A 512 17.46 38.01 10.51
C THR A 512 16.04 38.48 10.23
N GLU A 513 15.55 39.40 11.07
CA GLU A 513 14.93 40.65 10.60
C GLU A 513 15.11 41.78 11.64
N THR A 514 14.90 43.04 11.26
CA THR A 514 15.39 44.23 12.00
C THR A 514 14.28 45.24 12.35
N GLU A 515 14.28 45.76 13.59
CA GLU A 515 14.21 47.21 13.89
C GLU A 515 14.48 47.53 15.39
N ALA A 516 14.48 48.82 15.79
CA ALA A 516 15.20 49.34 16.95
C ALA A 516 14.38 49.63 18.24
N GLY A 517 15.03 49.70 19.42
CA GLY A 517 14.47 50.27 20.66
C GLY A 517 15.13 49.78 21.99
N PRO A 518 15.38 50.60 23.04
CA PRO A 518 16.17 50.15 24.21
C PRO A 518 15.57 50.34 25.65
N SER A 519 15.67 49.27 26.48
CA SER A 519 15.87 49.28 27.97
C SER A 519 14.75 49.89 28.88
N PRO A 520 14.84 49.87 30.24
CA PRO A 520 15.61 49.03 31.22
C PRO A 520 14.72 48.36 32.34
N TYR A 521 15.35 47.82 33.41
CA TYR A 521 14.81 47.43 34.77
C TYR A 521 14.09 46.06 34.91
N GLU A 522 14.18 45.27 36.01
CA GLU A 522 15.11 45.23 37.19
C GLU A 522 15.16 43.84 37.89
N ALA A 523 15.81 43.78 39.07
CA ALA A 523 16.03 42.67 40.04
C ALA A 523 14.76 41.94 40.57
N SER A 524 14.78 40.79 41.30
CA SER A 524 15.77 39.72 41.67
C SER A 524 14.97 38.47 42.20
N ASP A 525 15.36 37.51 43.08
CA ASP A 525 16.49 37.27 44.02
C ASP A 525 16.59 35.79 44.53
N ALA A 526 17.48 35.56 45.51
CA ALA A 526 17.65 34.51 46.53
C ALA A 526 16.43 33.63 46.97
N SER A 527 16.57 32.43 47.56
CA SER A 527 17.73 31.51 47.80
C SER A 527 17.29 30.20 48.53
N LEU A 528 18.27 29.37 48.96
CA LEU A 528 18.23 28.31 50.00
C LEU A 528 17.70 26.89 49.67
N SER A 529 18.64 25.94 49.74
CA SER A 529 18.44 24.56 50.25
C SER A 529 18.95 24.49 51.72
N PRO A 530 18.84 23.40 52.53
CA PRO A 530 19.67 22.19 52.32
C PRO A 530 19.22 20.81 52.93
N THR A 531 19.56 19.71 52.21
CA THR A 531 20.11 18.40 52.70
C THR A 531 19.45 17.48 53.78
N ARG A 532 19.60 16.15 53.53
CA ARG A 532 19.84 15.02 54.50
C ARG A 532 18.63 14.50 55.34
N SER A 533 18.59 13.24 55.85
CA SER A 533 19.53 12.08 55.83
C SER A 533 18.91 10.71 56.27
N GLU A 534 19.49 9.60 55.77
CA GLU A 534 19.75 8.28 56.45
C GLU A 534 18.63 7.24 56.82
N PHE A 535 18.91 5.95 56.52
CA PHE A 535 18.61 4.64 57.19
C PHE A 535 17.27 4.39 57.98
N CYS A 536 16.67 3.17 58.06
CA CYS A 536 17.28 1.84 58.19
C CYS A 536 16.31 0.61 58.02
N ASN A 537 16.78 -0.47 57.37
CA ASN A 537 16.61 -1.95 57.61
C ASN A 537 15.40 -2.63 58.36
N LYS A 538 15.09 -3.86 57.86
CA LYS A 538 14.65 -5.13 58.57
C LYS A 538 13.17 -5.30 59.04
N LYS A 539 12.54 -6.51 59.09
CA LYS A 539 12.74 -7.87 58.47
C LYS A 539 11.54 -8.82 58.86
N ILE A 540 11.56 -10.11 58.43
CA ILE A 540 10.74 -11.31 58.85
C ILE A 540 9.37 -11.43 58.11
N ASN A 541 8.97 -12.44 57.29
CA ASN A 541 9.07 -13.94 57.21
C ASN A 541 7.93 -14.68 57.98
N PHE A 542 7.28 -15.79 57.56
CA PHE A 542 7.31 -16.71 56.38
C PHE A 542 5.82 -17.03 55.93
N HIS A 543 5.28 -18.13 55.35
CA HIS A 543 5.60 -19.57 55.12
C HIS A 543 4.80 -20.20 53.93
N ASP A 544 5.46 -21.07 53.15
CA ASP A 544 5.16 -22.48 52.74
C ASP A 544 3.82 -22.89 52.03
N THR A 545 3.73 -23.98 51.25
CA THR A 545 4.53 -25.23 51.07
C THR A 545 4.99 -25.44 49.60
N ALA A 546 6.19 -25.95 49.27
CA ALA A 546 6.82 -27.27 49.53
C ALA A 546 6.10 -28.44 48.80
N ASP A 547 6.77 -29.42 48.18
CA ASP A 547 8.19 -29.90 48.24
C ASP A 547 8.53 -30.62 46.89
N GLN A 548 9.72 -31.07 46.46
CA GLN A 548 11.14 -31.17 46.90
C GLN A 548 11.99 -31.37 45.58
N SER A 549 13.32 -31.55 45.46
CA SER A 549 14.47 -31.65 46.38
C SER A 549 15.79 -31.16 45.71
N CYS A 550 16.81 -30.83 46.53
CA CYS A 550 18.03 -30.07 46.16
C CYS A 550 19.20 -30.98 45.64
N GLU A 551 20.45 -30.54 45.37
CA GLU A 551 21.37 -29.65 46.13
C GLU A 551 22.15 -28.60 45.29
N ASP A 552 22.92 -27.74 45.99
CA ASP A 552 23.33 -26.40 45.55
C ASP A 552 24.79 -26.22 45.01
N ILE A 553 24.87 -25.49 43.89
CA ILE A 553 25.64 -24.25 43.65
C ILE A 553 27.03 -24.08 44.33
N LEU A 554 28.08 -23.87 43.50
CA LEU A 554 28.89 -22.63 43.53
C LEU A 554 29.77 -22.42 42.28
N LEU A 555 30.15 -21.15 42.03
CA LEU A 555 30.85 -20.68 40.82
C LEU A 555 32.38 -20.88 40.89
N ILE A 556 33.01 -21.10 39.72
CA ILE A 556 34.07 -20.22 39.14
C ILE A 556 34.42 -20.65 37.70
N SER A 557 35.14 -19.81 36.96
CA SER A 557 35.26 -19.73 35.49
C SER A 557 36.28 -20.68 34.81
N LEU A 558 36.19 -20.69 33.46
CA LEU A 558 37.29 -20.83 32.48
C LEU A 558 38.02 -22.20 32.31
N LEU A 559 37.78 -22.90 31.17
CA LEU A 559 38.68 -22.90 29.98
C LEU A 559 38.39 -23.99 28.92
N ASP A 560 38.90 -23.76 27.71
CA ASP A 560 38.89 -24.65 26.53
C ASP A 560 39.64 -26.00 26.69
N PRO A 561 39.35 -27.00 25.82
CA PRO A 561 39.94 -28.33 25.91
C PRO A 561 41.40 -28.40 25.45
N LYS A 562 42.21 -29.12 26.24
CA LYS A 562 43.65 -29.35 26.02
C LYS A 562 43.94 -30.25 24.82
N LYS A 563 45.08 -30.01 24.14
CA LYS A 563 45.96 -31.08 23.63
C LYS A 563 47.44 -30.71 23.81
N SER A 564 48.31 -31.70 23.72
CA SER A 564 49.71 -31.70 24.23
C SER A 564 50.74 -31.75 23.08
N ALA A 565 52.08 -31.69 23.25
CA ALA A 565 52.90 -31.94 24.45
C ALA A 565 54.36 -31.40 24.39
N LYS A 566 54.89 -31.04 25.59
CA LYS A 566 56.21 -31.42 26.20
C LYS A 566 57.59 -30.97 25.63
N LYS A 567 58.50 -30.69 26.60
CA LYS A 567 59.99 -30.56 26.58
C LYS A 567 60.55 -29.20 26.10
N LYS A 568 61.65 -28.63 26.67
CA LYS A 568 62.52 -29.01 27.82
C LYS A 568 63.32 -27.78 28.35
N ILE A 569 63.71 -27.79 29.64
CA ILE A 569 65.01 -27.36 30.28
C ILE A 569 65.90 -26.33 29.55
N SER A 570 66.51 -25.28 30.15
CA SER A 570 66.51 -24.57 31.49
C SER A 570 67.52 -23.37 31.38
N SER A 571 68.00 -22.53 32.33
CA SER A 571 67.82 -22.13 33.77
C SER A 571 68.79 -20.95 34.10
N ILE A 572 68.81 -20.41 35.35
CA ILE A 572 69.88 -19.54 35.99
C ILE A 572 69.91 -18.06 35.50
N SER A 573 70.05 -16.99 36.33
CA SER A 573 69.93 -16.76 37.80
C SER A 573 69.89 -15.24 38.17
N SER A 574 69.58 -14.89 39.44
CA SER A 574 70.04 -13.68 40.23
C SER A 574 69.77 -12.25 39.71
N THR A 575 69.48 -11.17 40.47
CA THR A 575 69.26 -10.81 41.92
C THR A 575 68.58 -9.41 41.93
N VAL A 576 67.54 -9.03 42.71
CA VAL A 576 67.39 -8.82 44.18
C VAL A 576 68.16 -7.58 44.72
N PRO A 577 67.59 -6.65 45.54
CA PRO A 577 66.18 -6.17 45.70
C PRO A 577 66.04 -4.63 45.99
N SER A 578 64.85 -4.10 46.37
CA SER A 578 64.56 -3.46 47.70
C SER A 578 63.42 -2.39 47.77
N ASN A 579 62.36 -2.75 48.51
CA ASN A 579 61.49 -2.01 49.45
C ASN A 579 61.06 -0.51 49.34
N SER A 580 59.72 -0.38 49.50
CA SER A 580 58.94 0.44 50.48
C SER A 580 58.15 1.71 50.08
N LEU A 581 56.99 1.81 50.73
CA LEU A 581 55.92 2.83 50.76
C LEU A 581 56.30 3.99 51.75
N PRO A 582 55.52 5.10 51.98
CA PRO A 582 54.08 5.29 51.69
C PRO A 582 53.58 6.72 51.28
N ARG A 583 52.26 6.81 51.07
CA ARG A 583 51.33 7.93 51.41
C ARG A 583 51.51 9.37 50.85
N SER A 584 50.56 9.72 49.99
CA SER A 584 49.49 10.74 50.20
C SER A 584 49.69 12.24 49.91
N LEU A 585 48.62 12.79 49.31
CA LEU A 585 47.98 14.11 49.50
C LEU A 585 48.40 15.36 48.68
N THR A 586 47.34 16.11 48.35
CA THR A 586 47.20 17.58 48.14
C THR A 586 47.81 18.30 46.92
N LYS A 587 46.88 18.58 45.99
CA LYS A 587 46.43 19.91 45.52
C LYS A 587 47.36 20.82 44.69
N SER A 588 46.67 21.60 43.84
CA SER A 588 46.98 22.97 43.36
C SER A 588 48.19 23.15 42.43
N SER A 589 48.21 24.13 41.53
CA SER A 589 47.16 24.90 40.82
C SER A 589 47.85 25.84 39.83
N SER A 590 47.13 26.39 38.84
CA SER A 590 47.59 27.47 37.94
C SER A 590 48.77 27.09 37.01
N SER A 591 48.98 27.72 35.85
CA SER A 591 48.08 28.50 34.98
C SER A 591 48.74 28.69 33.60
N GLN A 592 47.91 28.85 32.56
CA GLN A 592 48.13 29.71 31.38
C GLN A 592 49.44 29.61 30.56
N THR A 593 49.27 29.32 29.26
CA THR A 593 49.86 29.99 28.07
C THR A 593 51.38 30.28 28.00
N ASP A 594 52.05 30.15 26.85
CA ASP A 594 51.58 30.60 25.53
C ASP A 594 52.23 29.89 24.31
N MET A 595 51.94 30.38 23.11
CA MET A 595 52.25 29.82 21.78
C MET A 595 53.72 29.97 21.29
N ILE A 596 53.94 29.53 20.04
CA ILE A 596 55.11 29.68 19.13
C ILE A 596 56.05 28.45 19.15
N GLY A 597 56.46 27.86 18.01
CA GLY A 597 56.20 28.21 16.60
C GLY A 597 56.55 27.09 15.61
N ARG A 598 56.21 27.30 14.32
CA ARG A 598 56.22 26.25 13.27
C ARG A 598 57.62 25.91 12.72
N LYS A 599 57.85 24.63 12.40
CA LYS A 599 58.53 24.21 11.16
C LYS A 599 57.74 23.10 10.46
N ARG A 600 57.62 23.18 9.14
CA ARG A 600 57.03 22.15 8.26
C ARG A 600 58.15 21.34 7.61
N THR A 601 57.93 20.03 7.46
CA THR A 601 58.63 19.21 6.45
C THR A 601 57.57 18.56 5.57
N ARG A 602 57.81 18.46 4.27
CA ARG A 602 56.85 17.99 3.26
C ARG A 602 57.28 16.63 2.74
N ILE A 603 56.41 15.64 2.83
CA ILE A 603 56.55 14.35 2.14
C ILE A 603 55.43 14.28 1.10
N VAL A 604 55.76 13.77 -0.09
CA VAL A 604 54.83 13.56 -1.20
C VAL A 604 54.85 12.07 -1.54
N LEU A 605 53.67 11.48 -1.74
CA LEU A 605 53.49 10.17 -2.33
C LEU A 605 52.58 10.34 -3.55
N SER A 606 52.86 9.64 -4.65
CA SER A 606 52.04 9.67 -5.86
C SER A 606 50.92 8.64 -5.76
N ASP A 607 49.69 9.08 -5.98
CA ASP A 607 48.54 8.20 -6.23
C ASP A 607 48.31 8.18 -7.75
N ASP A 608 48.97 7.26 -8.44
CA ASP A 608 48.77 7.03 -9.87
C ASP A 608 47.48 6.20 -10.07
N ASP A 609 46.50 6.76 -10.80
CA ASP A 609 45.25 6.07 -11.15
C ASP A 609 44.74 6.57 -12.52
N GLU A 610 45.66 6.78 -13.48
CA GLU A 610 45.31 6.92 -14.90
C GLU A 610 45.06 5.55 -15.52
N SER A 611 43.82 5.32 -15.93
CA SER A 611 43.43 4.28 -16.88
C SER A 611 42.60 4.92 -17.99
N ASN A 612 43.30 5.50 -18.97
CA ASN A 612 42.68 5.97 -20.21
C ASN A 612 42.19 4.76 -21.02
N GLU A 613 40.96 4.84 -21.53
CA GLU A 613 40.44 3.86 -22.50
C GLU A 613 41.12 4.11 -23.85
N VAL A 614 42.12 3.28 -24.19
CA VAL A 614 42.77 3.27 -25.50
C VAL A 614 42.60 1.90 -26.13
N LEU A 615 41.82 1.84 -27.21
CA LEU A 615 41.77 0.69 -28.10
C LEU A 615 43.06 0.62 -28.93
N CYS A 616 43.75 -0.53 -28.94
CA CYS A 616 44.27 -1.13 -30.18
C CYS A 616 44.93 -2.51 -29.98
N SER A 617 44.63 -3.42 -30.91
CA SER A 617 45.48 -4.52 -31.43
C SER A 617 46.56 -5.14 -30.51
N GLY A 618 46.31 -6.36 -30.02
CA GLY A 618 47.32 -7.17 -29.32
C GLY A 618 48.25 -7.98 -30.23
N ARG A 619 49.09 -8.83 -29.62
CA ARG A 619 49.73 -10.01 -30.25
C ARG A 619 49.98 -11.10 -29.19
N ILE A 620 50.05 -12.35 -29.65
CA ILE A 620 50.09 -13.57 -28.82
C ILE A 620 51.52 -14.10 -28.71
N VAL A 621 51.96 -14.47 -27.50
CA VAL A 621 52.89 -15.59 -27.23
C VAL A 621 52.56 -16.21 -25.86
N ASN A 622 52.11 -17.46 -25.85
CA ASN A 622 52.58 -18.65 -25.11
C ASN A 622 53.48 -18.50 -23.83
N ASP A 623 53.53 -19.44 -22.87
CA ASP A 623 53.07 -20.85 -22.88
C ASP A 623 52.92 -21.52 -21.49
N THR A 624 52.16 -22.65 -21.43
CA THR A 624 52.21 -23.79 -20.45
C THR A 624 52.08 -23.55 -18.93
N GLN A 625 51.73 -24.49 -18.03
CA GLN A 625 51.02 -25.81 -17.95
C GLN A 625 50.67 -26.00 -16.43
N PHE A 626 49.74 -26.80 -15.91
CA PHE A 626 49.30 -28.20 -16.12
C PHE A 626 47.76 -28.29 -15.93
N SER A 627 46.98 -29.01 -16.76
CA SER A 627 46.57 -30.43 -16.60
C SER A 627 45.68 -30.69 -15.36
N LEU A 628 44.51 -31.36 -15.39
CA LEU A 628 43.74 -32.17 -16.37
C LEU A 628 42.31 -32.31 -15.75
N SER A 629 41.18 -32.66 -16.39
CA SER A 629 40.75 -33.05 -17.77
C SER A 629 39.21 -32.79 -17.88
N HIS A 630 38.40 -33.12 -18.91
CA HIS A 630 38.57 -33.75 -20.23
C HIS A 630 37.35 -33.42 -21.15
N ASN A 631 37.55 -33.48 -22.48
CA ASN A 631 36.78 -34.17 -23.55
C ASN A 631 35.22 -34.25 -23.49
N VAL A 632 34.44 -34.03 -24.57
CA VAL A 632 34.64 -34.01 -26.05
C VAL A 632 33.35 -33.39 -26.69
N LEU A 633 33.24 -32.66 -27.83
CA LEU A 633 34.12 -31.89 -28.74
C LEU A 633 33.25 -30.83 -29.54
N TYR A 634 33.94 -29.94 -30.28
CA TYR A 634 33.64 -29.16 -31.52
C TYR A 634 32.40 -29.48 -32.40
N ASN A 635 31.91 -28.61 -33.30
CA ASN A 635 32.38 -27.32 -33.89
C ASN A 635 31.26 -26.25 -33.78
N LYS A 636 31.45 -24.93 -33.64
CA LYS A 636 32.44 -23.94 -34.09
C LYS A 636 32.31 -23.49 -35.57
N GLY A 637 31.74 -22.30 -35.76
CA GLY A 637 31.67 -21.55 -37.03
C GLY A 637 31.01 -20.18 -36.79
N ALA A 638 31.72 -19.09 -37.05
CA ALA A 638 31.29 -17.71 -36.82
C ALA A 638 32.05 -16.76 -37.76
N VAL A 639 31.59 -15.50 -37.90
CA VAL A 639 32.38 -14.24 -37.95
C VAL A 639 31.50 -13.08 -38.47
N GLU A 640 31.50 -11.97 -37.71
CA GLU A 640 31.31 -10.54 -38.03
C GLU A 640 30.28 -10.09 -39.10
N ASP A 641 29.31 -9.20 -38.81
CA ASP A 641 29.37 -7.79 -38.32
C ASP A 641 29.70 -6.74 -39.40
N VAL A 642 28.99 -5.60 -39.40
CA VAL A 642 29.56 -4.25 -39.13
C VAL A 642 28.50 -3.13 -39.28
N ALA A 643 28.32 -2.41 -38.16
CA ALA A 643 28.00 -0.99 -37.94
C ALA A 643 27.01 -0.15 -38.79
N THR A 644 26.32 0.74 -38.07
CA THR A 644 25.56 1.91 -38.55
C THR A 644 26.44 3.17 -38.72
N SER A 645 25.98 4.14 -39.53
CA SER A 645 26.11 5.59 -39.24
C SER A 645 25.39 6.47 -40.28
N ASP A 646 24.91 7.64 -39.85
CA ASP A 646 24.26 8.65 -40.69
C ASP A 646 25.26 9.63 -41.35
N ASN A 647 24.96 10.16 -42.55
CA ASN A 647 24.60 11.59 -42.74
C ASN A 647 24.57 12.08 -44.22
N PHE A 648 23.53 12.85 -44.55
CA PHE A 648 23.43 14.01 -45.46
C PHE A 648 23.98 14.04 -46.92
N LYS A 649 23.08 14.57 -47.78
CA LYS A 649 23.27 15.41 -49.01
C LYS A 649 23.52 14.78 -50.39
N SER A 650 22.45 14.88 -51.20
CA SER A 650 22.39 15.38 -52.60
C SER A 650 23.16 14.68 -53.73
N GLY A 651 22.46 14.35 -54.82
CA GLY A 651 23.08 14.31 -56.16
C GLY A 651 22.48 13.40 -57.23
N LYS A 652 21.42 13.84 -57.90
CA LYS A 652 21.08 13.61 -59.33
C LYS A 652 21.33 12.23 -60.01
N HIS A 653 20.22 11.70 -60.56
CA HIS A 653 20.07 11.10 -61.90
C HIS A 653 20.61 9.69 -62.24
N GLN A 654 19.68 8.91 -62.84
CA GLN A 654 19.85 8.02 -64.01
C GLN A 654 20.66 6.71 -63.85
N CYS A 655 20.43 5.66 -64.65
CA CYS A 655 19.20 5.15 -65.32
C CYS A 655 19.51 3.73 -65.88
N THR A 656 18.54 3.13 -66.60
CA THR A 656 18.64 1.91 -67.42
C THR A 656 18.90 0.59 -66.66
N ASP A 657 18.14 -0.51 -66.83
CA ASP A 657 17.60 -1.19 -68.03
C ASP A 657 18.65 -2.08 -68.75
N ALA A 658 18.34 -3.29 -69.22
CA ALA A 658 17.13 -4.12 -69.08
C ALA A 658 17.38 -5.61 -69.45
N HIS A 659 16.29 -6.40 -69.32
CA HIS A 659 15.84 -7.56 -70.13
C HIS A 659 15.81 -8.93 -69.39
N GLN A 660 14.91 -9.88 -69.70
CA GLN A 660 14.00 -10.03 -70.85
C GLN A 660 12.74 -10.89 -70.53
N ALA A 661 11.59 -10.54 -71.13
CA ALA A 661 10.42 -11.32 -71.63
C ALA A 661 9.91 -12.68 -71.02
N GLN A 662 8.68 -13.18 -71.30
CA GLN A 662 7.32 -12.61 -71.56
C GLN A 662 6.29 -13.76 -71.82
N GLN A 663 5.07 -13.69 -71.25
CA GLN A 663 3.74 -14.23 -71.71
C GLN A 663 2.73 -14.05 -70.53
N ASP A 664 1.66 -13.24 -70.55
CA ASP A 664 0.41 -13.19 -71.38
C ASP A 664 -0.62 -14.28 -70.96
N VAL A 665 -1.93 -14.05 -70.62
CA VAL A 665 -2.93 -12.94 -70.74
C VAL A 665 -3.93 -13.06 -69.52
N SER A 666 -4.26 -12.08 -68.64
CA SER A 666 -5.11 -10.83 -68.69
C SER A 666 -6.66 -11.04 -68.82
N PRO A 667 -7.61 -10.07 -68.53
CA PRO A 667 -7.51 -8.67 -68.00
C PRO A 667 -8.66 -8.14 -67.05
N VAL A 668 -8.67 -6.80 -66.75
CA VAL A 668 -9.79 -5.90 -66.28
C VAL A 668 -10.22 -5.95 -64.78
N ALA A 669 -10.42 -4.88 -63.98
CA ALA A 669 -10.20 -3.40 -64.01
C ALA A 669 -10.08 -2.82 -62.56
N SER A 670 -9.17 -1.88 -62.20
CA SER A 670 -9.19 -0.38 -62.33
C SER A 670 -10.18 0.34 -61.37
N LYS A 671 -9.91 1.43 -60.61
CA LYS A 671 -8.96 2.60 -60.63
C LYS A 671 -8.74 3.16 -59.18
N CYS A 672 -7.58 3.69 -58.74
CA CYS A 672 -6.97 5.06 -58.89
C CYS A 672 -7.71 6.21 -58.15
N ILE A 673 -7.12 7.28 -57.55
CA ILE A 673 -5.70 7.75 -57.39
C ILE A 673 -5.53 8.75 -56.18
N VAL A 674 -4.33 9.34 -55.97
CA VAL A 674 -3.80 10.04 -54.76
C VAL A 674 -3.88 11.60 -54.78
N ASN A 675 -3.56 12.25 -53.64
CA ASN A 675 -3.23 13.69 -53.37
C ASN A 675 -4.41 14.62 -52.95
N GLY A 676 -4.22 15.72 -52.18
CA GLY A 676 -3.04 16.16 -51.40
C GLY A 676 -3.03 17.67 -51.00
N CYS A 677 -2.67 17.97 -49.74
CA CYS A 677 -2.17 19.26 -49.18
C CYS A 677 -3.06 20.56 -49.06
N THR A 678 -3.22 20.99 -47.80
CA THR A 678 -3.08 22.39 -47.24
C THR A 678 -4.05 23.57 -47.56
N ALA A 679 -4.89 23.88 -46.55
CA ALA A 679 -4.91 25.13 -45.74
C ALA A 679 -5.69 26.43 -46.14
N MET A 680 -6.18 27.11 -45.07
CA MET A 680 -6.58 28.53 -44.88
C MET A 680 -8.00 29.05 -45.20
N ASN A 681 -8.79 29.19 -44.11
CA ASN A 681 -9.43 30.41 -43.55
C ASN A 681 -10.50 31.27 -44.27
N PHE A 682 -11.30 31.94 -43.40
CA PHE A 682 -12.19 33.11 -43.56
C PHE A 682 -13.61 32.95 -44.17
N GLU A 683 -14.57 32.77 -43.24
CA GLU A 683 -15.72 33.62 -42.89
C GLU A 683 -16.41 34.56 -43.92
N GLU A 684 -17.74 34.69 -43.70
CA GLU A 684 -18.67 35.75 -44.14
C GLU A 684 -18.93 35.98 -45.65
N SER A 685 -20.07 36.56 -46.07
CA SER A 685 -21.47 36.49 -45.59
C SER A 685 -22.40 37.07 -46.68
N THR A 686 -23.66 36.63 -46.78
CA THR A 686 -24.75 37.40 -47.44
C THR A 686 -26.13 36.78 -47.16
N CYS A 687 -27.21 37.57 -47.28
CA CYS A 687 -28.56 37.22 -46.80
C CYS A 687 -29.66 37.38 -47.88
N SER A 688 -30.92 37.14 -47.46
CA SER A 688 -32.20 37.51 -48.11
C SER A 688 -32.79 36.49 -49.11
N ASP A 689 -34.09 36.17 -49.14
CA ASP A 689 -35.19 36.41 -48.17
C ASP A 689 -36.44 35.54 -48.46
N LYS A 690 -37.36 35.41 -47.48
CA LYS A 690 -38.79 34.97 -47.56
C LYS A 690 -39.10 33.52 -48.04
N SER A 691 -40.15 32.83 -47.53
CA SER A 691 -41.01 33.08 -46.34
C SER A 691 -41.93 31.90 -45.99
N ARG A 692 -42.13 31.64 -44.68
CA ARG A 692 -43.36 31.08 -44.01
C ARG A 692 -43.85 29.66 -44.40
N THR A 693 -44.44 28.81 -43.54
CA THR A 693 -44.54 28.60 -42.06
C THR A 693 -45.15 27.18 -41.89
N SER A 694 -44.95 26.42 -40.82
CA SER A 694 -45.31 26.71 -39.41
C SER A 694 -44.33 26.07 -38.40
N ARG A 695 -44.34 26.58 -37.16
CA ARG A 695 -43.34 26.27 -36.12
C ARG A 695 -43.85 25.26 -35.10
N LEU A 696 -42.94 24.41 -34.63
CA LEU A 696 -42.81 24.06 -33.21
C LEU A 696 -41.32 24.15 -32.90
N ASP A 697 -40.92 25.08 -32.02
CA ASP A 697 -39.61 25.00 -31.36
C ASP A 697 -39.51 25.92 -30.13
N GLU A 698 -38.61 25.51 -29.23
CA GLU A 698 -37.94 26.23 -28.12
C GLU A 698 -38.67 27.33 -27.31
N SER A 699 -38.58 27.23 -25.97
CA SER A 699 -37.54 28.01 -25.25
C SER A 699 -37.44 27.71 -23.74
N ASN A 700 -36.24 27.97 -23.20
CA ASN A 700 -35.85 27.85 -21.79
C ASN A 700 -36.80 28.59 -20.82
N PHE A 701 -36.99 28.06 -19.60
CA PHE A 701 -37.36 28.89 -18.44
C PHE A 701 -36.66 28.48 -17.13
N ARG A 702 -36.44 29.48 -16.27
CA ARG A 702 -35.84 29.36 -14.93
C ARG A 702 -36.93 29.19 -13.85
N TYR A 703 -36.52 28.71 -12.68
CA TYR A 703 -37.17 28.79 -11.36
C TYR A 703 -38.36 29.77 -11.23
N SER A 704 -39.53 29.30 -10.80
CA SER A 704 -40.01 29.49 -9.40
C SER A 704 -41.49 29.07 -9.18
N SER A 705 -41.77 28.54 -7.99
CA SER A 705 -43.10 28.38 -7.37
C SER A 705 -43.58 29.73 -6.76
N PRO A 706 -44.80 29.93 -6.17
CA PRO A 706 -45.73 28.91 -5.63
C PRO A 706 -47.28 29.16 -5.54
N LEU A 707 -48.01 28.07 -5.18
CA LEU A 707 -49.20 27.98 -4.28
C LEU A 707 -50.64 28.47 -4.65
N ARG A 708 -51.60 27.55 -4.39
CA ARG A 708 -53.02 27.72 -3.90
C ARG A 708 -54.13 28.25 -4.86
N PRO A 709 -55.44 28.03 -4.59
CA PRO A 709 -56.09 26.81 -4.02
C PRO A 709 -57.47 26.39 -4.63
N VAL A 710 -57.84 25.12 -4.43
CA VAL A 710 -59.17 24.50 -4.07
C VAL A 710 -60.51 25.22 -4.38
N GLU A 711 -61.48 24.52 -5.03
CA GLU A 711 -62.85 24.27 -4.48
C GLU A 711 -63.78 23.29 -5.29
N ASN A 712 -64.76 22.68 -4.58
CA ASN A 712 -66.09 22.12 -4.96
C ASN A 712 -66.24 21.04 -6.08
N SER A 713 -66.49 19.74 -5.82
CA SER A 713 -67.64 19.04 -5.14
C SER A 713 -68.77 18.53 -6.08
N THR A 714 -69.54 17.53 -5.60
CA THR A 714 -70.73 16.84 -6.23
C THR A 714 -70.47 15.85 -7.40
N SER A 715 -71.24 14.74 -7.59
CA SER A 715 -72.09 13.96 -6.65
C SER A 715 -72.54 12.59 -7.23
N HIS A 716 -72.63 11.57 -6.36
CA HIS A 716 -73.57 10.42 -6.35
C HIS A 716 -73.67 9.36 -7.49
N ALA A 717 -73.42 8.12 -7.04
CA ALA A 717 -74.29 6.93 -7.16
C ALA A 717 -74.13 5.91 -8.33
N ASN A 718 -73.82 4.68 -7.91
CA ASN A 718 -74.28 3.35 -8.37
C ASN A 718 -74.60 3.10 -9.86
N ASP A 719 -73.94 2.09 -10.45
CA ASP A 719 -74.52 0.73 -10.42
C ASP A 719 -73.46 -0.39 -10.62
N ASN A 720 -73.87 -1.63 -10.33
CA ASN A 720 -73.11 -2.89 -10.37
C ASN A 720 -74.11 -4.02 -10.72
N PRO A 721 -73.73 -5.22 -11.21
CA PRO A 721 -72.37 -5.80 -11.33
C PRO A 721 -72.13 -6.60 -12.65
N VAL A 722 -71.18 -7.56 -12.59
CA VAL A 722 -70.96 -8.77 -13.44
C VAL A 722 -69.69 -8.75 -14.33
N HIS A 723 -68.98 -9.88 -14.29
CA HIS A 723 -67.69 -10.13 -14.93
C HIS A 723 -67.71 -10.20 -16.46
N ALA A 724 -66.62 -9.76 -17.09
CA ALA A 724 -65.75 -10.66 -17.87
C ALA A 724 -64.33 -10.11 -18.02
N ASN A 725 -63.37 -11.05 -18.06
CA ASN A 725 -61.95 -10.86 -18.39
C ASN A 725 -61.75 -10.15 -19.75
N ASN A 726 -60.62 -9.53 -20.10
CA ASN A 726 -59.26 -10.07 -19.95
C ASN A 726 -58.13 -9.03 -20.17
N VAL A 727 -56.96 -9.31 -19.58
CA VAL A 727 -55.58 -8.96 -20.01
C VAL A 727 -55.29 -7.53 -20.53
N CYS A 728 -54.52 -6.78 -19.74
CA CYS A 728 -53.15 -6.45 -20.17
C CYS A 728 -52.19 -6.99 -19.10
N GLY A 729 -51.10 -7.65 -19.50
CA GLY A 729 -50.12 -8.25 -18.59
C GLY A 729 -48.90 -7.35 -18.44
N ASP A 730 -48.36 -7.28 -17.22
CA ASP A 730 -47.04 -6.68 -16.95
C ASP A 730 -46.39 -7.40 -15.75
N GLU A 731 -45.22 -8.01 -15.97
CA GLU A 731 -44.62 -9.00 -15.06
C GLU A 731 -43.61 -8.38 -14.08
N ASN A 732 -44.02 -7.45 -13.19
CA ASN A 732 -43.10 -6.92 -12.16
C ASN A 732 -43.71 -6.36 -10.85
N CYS A 733 -44.87 -6.83 -10.39
CA CYS A 733 -45.46 -6.39 -9.11
C CYS A 733 -44.75 -6.97 -7.86
N LYS A 734 -43.45 -6.68 -7.67
CA LYS A 734 -42.65 -7.06 -6.49
C LYS A 734 -42.82 -6.11 -5.29
N HIS A 735 -44.01 -5.54 -5.07
CA HIS A 735 -44.22 -4.50 -4.06
C HIS A 735 -45.31 -4.87 -3.05
N ILE A 736 -45.00 -4.74 -1.76
CA ILE A 736 -45.97 -4.79 -0.66
C ILE A 736 -46.82 -3.51 -0.73
N ILE A 737 -48.15 -3.63 -0.58
CA ILE A 737 -49.07 -2.50 -0.57
C ILE A 737 -49.59 -2.28 0.86
N VAL A 738 -49.24 -1.12 1.43
CA VAL A 738 -49.62 -0.72 2.78
C VAL A 738 -50.62 0.45 2.71
N LYS A 739 -51.75 0.32 3.40
CA LYS A 739 -52.83 1.31 3.48
C LYS A 739 -52.79 2.04 4.82
N ILE A 740 -52.86 3.36 4.78
CA ILE A 740 -52.77 4.27 5.93
C ILE A 740 -53.99 5.21 5.86
N GLY A 741 -55.09 4.82 6.51
CA GLY A 741 -56.38 5.50 6.31
C GLY A 741 -56.88 5.29 4.88
N GLU A 742 -56.88 6.36 4.07
CA GLU A 742 -57.21 6.30 2.64
C GLU A 742 -55.96 6.37 1.71
N ASP A 743 -54.79 6.68 2.26
CA ASP A 743 -53.53 6.71 1.51
C ASP A 743 -52.92 5.31 1.31
N TYR A 744 -52.28 5.09 0.17
CA TYR A 744 -51.56 3.85 -0.15
C TYR A 744 -50.06 4.10 -0.33
N VAL A 745 -49.22 3.21 0.19
CA VAL A 745 -47.76 3.24 0.12
C VAL A 745 -47.28 1.89 -0.45
N HIS A 746 -46.34 1.94 -1.40
CA HIS A 746 -45.71 0.76 -1.99
C HIS A 746 -44.31 0.59 -1.41
N ILE A 747 -43.94 -0.63 -1.05
CA ILE A 747 -42.68 -0.96 -0.36
C ILE A 747 -42.01 -2.13 -1.06
N GLU A 748 -40.71 -2.01 -1.33
CA GLU A 748 -39.87 -3.09 -1.82
C GLU A 748 -39.55 -4.06 -0.67
N PRO A 749 -39.92 -5.37 -0.76
CA PRO A 749 -39.73 -6.32 0.34
C PRO A 749 -38.28 -6.43 0.82
N GLU A 750 -37.33 -6.32 -0.11
CA GLU A 750 -35.88 -6.42 0.14
C GLU A 750 -35.39 -5.34 1.12
N SER A 751 -36.06 -4.19 1.18
CA SER A 751 -35.70 -3.06 2.06
C SER A 751 -35.98 -3.31 3.55
N CYS A 752 -36.83 -4.29 3.90
CA CYS A 752 -37.26 -4.56 5.28
C CYS A 752 -36.68 -5.86 5.89
N ILE A 753 -35.81 -6.57 5.16
CA ILE A 753 -35.22 -7.84 5.60
C ILE A 753 -34.05 -7.57 6.55
N ILE A 754 -34.03 -8.27 7.70
CA ILE A 754 -32.90 -8.30 8.64
C ILE A 754 -32.55 -9.77 8.90
N GLY A 755 -31.33 -10.18 8.57
CA GLY A 755 -30.89 -11.57 8.67
C GLY A 755 -31.66 -12.50 7.74
N SER A 756 -32.57 -13.30 8.30
CA SER A 756 -33.39 -14.30 7.59
C SER A 756 -34.90 -14.05 7.64
N GLY A 757 -35.35 -12.87 8.11
CA GLY A 757 -36.77 -12.52 8.18
C GLY A 757 -37.03 -11.02 7.95
N ILE A 758 -38.30 -10.65 7.82
CA ILE A 758 -38.73 -9.25 7.78
C ILE A 758 -39.06 -8.79 9.20
N SER A 759 -38.47 -7.68 9.64
CA SER A 759 -38.77 -7.10 10.96
C SER A 759 -39.98 -6.19 10.90
N ILE A 760 -40.94 -6.35 11.82
CA ILE A 760 -42.12 -5.46 11.95
C ILE A 760 -41.67 -4.01 12.19
N GLU A 761 -40.69 -3.79 13.08
CA GLU A 761 -40.20 -2.43 13.34
C GLU A 761 -39.53 -1.84 12.10
N GLN A 762 -38.75 -2.64 11.36
CA GLN A 762 -38.13 -2.19 10.11
C GLN A 762 -39.18 -1.86 9.02
N LEU A 763 -40.28 -2.62 8.96
CA LEU A 763 -41.42 -2.33 8.10
C LEU A 763 -42.12 -1.03 8.53
N LYS A 764 -42.41 -0.83 9.82
CA LYS A 764 -42.96 0.43 10.36
C LYS A 764 -42.10 1.64 9.96
N ILE A 765 -40.78 1.54 10.13
CA ILE A 765 -39.83 2.61 9.80
C ILE A 765 -39.91 2.97 8.30
N GLU A 766 -39.92 1.98 7.42
CA GLU A 766 -39.97 2.20 5.98
C GLU A 766 -41.32 2.80 5.54
N VAL A 767 -42.44 2.28 6.08
CA VAL A 767 -43.78 2.85 5.89
C VAL A 767 -43.80 4.31 6.33
N ALA A 768 -43.27 4.65 7.50
CA ALA A 768 -43.25 6.02 8.04
C ALA A 768 -42.41 6.97 7.16
N CYS A 769 -41.21 6.55 6.72
CA CYS A 769 -40.34 7.35 5.87
C CYS A 769 -40.96 7.62 4.48
N LEU A 770 -41.54 6.59 3.86
CA LEU A 770 -42.20 6.72 2.56
C LEU A 770 -43.51 7.52 2.65
N TYR A 771 -44.28 7.37 3.73
CA TYR A 771 -45.48 8.17 3.97
C TYR A 771 -45.15 9.64 4.26
N TYR A 772 -44.10 9.94 5.05
CA TYR A 772 -43.63 11.30 5.29
C TYR A 772 -43.31 12.05 3.99
N ARG A 773 -42.74 11.38 2.98
CA ARG A 773 -42.50 11.98 1.65
C ARG A 773 -43.79 12.46 0.95
N LYS A 774 -44.93 11.81 1.20
CA LYS A 774 -46.25 12.14 0.62
C LYS A 774 -47.00 13.27 1.35
N LEU A 775 -46.71 13.52 2.63
CA LEU A 775 -47.49 14.45 3.47
C LEU A 775 -47.60 15.88 2.91
N PRO A 776 -48.70 16.61 3.18
CA PRO A 776 -48.82 18.04 2.87
C PRO A 776 -47.66 18.87 3.42
N HIS A 777 -47.34 19.97 2.75
CA HIS A 777 -46.19 20.83 3.11
C HIS A 777 -46.25 21.31 4.56
N GLU A 778 -47.44 21.73 5.01
CA GLU A 778 -47.70 22.35 6.31
C GLU A 778 -47.46 21.41 7.50
N LYS A 779 -47.63 20.09 7.33
CA LYS A 779 -47.26 19.09 8.35
C LYS A 779 -45.77 18.75 8.33
N ARG A 780 -45.11 18.87 7.18
CA ARG A 780 -43.66 18.62 7.07
C ARG A 780 -42.84 19.76 7.67
N THR A 781 -43.31 21.00 7.61
CA THR A 781 -42.69 22.21 8.20
C THR A 781 -42.86 22.37 9.70
N GLN A 782 -42.98 21.25 10.42
CA GLN A 782 -43.11 21.19 11.89
C GLN A 782 -42.18 20.10 12.47
N GLY A 783 -41.28 19.54 11.65
CA GLY A 783 -40.50 18.34 11.97
C GLY A 783 -41.30 17.06 12.24
N LEU A 784 -42.65 17.10 12.26
CA LEU A 784 -43.49 16.01 12.76
C LEU A 784 -43.48 14.80 11.81
N VAL A 785 -42.93 13.68 12.29
CA VAL A 785 -42.95 12.38 11.58
C VAL A 785 -43.89 11.41 12.32
N PRO A 786 -44.75 10.66 11.62
CA PRO A 786 -45.75 9.83 12.28
C PRO A 786 -45.19 8.50 12.76
N VAL A 787 -45.28 8.22 14.07
CA VAL A 787 -44.96 6.90 14.62
C VAL A 787 -46.10 5.94 14.29
N ILE A 788 -45.75 4.71 13.90
CA ILE A 788 -46.75 3.67 13.58
C ILE A 788 -46.95 2.75 14.78
N GLN A 789 -48.19 2.71 15.27
CA GLN A 789 -48.54 2.02 16.51
C GLN A 789 -48.81 0.53 16.28
N HIS A 790 -49.59 0.20 15.23
CA HIS A 790 -49.91 -1.19 14.87
C HIS A 790 -49.85 -1.39 13.36
N VAL A 791 -49.32 -2.55 12.97
CA VAL A 791 -49.40 -3.10 11.61
C VAL A 791 -50.42 -4.23 11.67
N LYS A 792 -51.42 -4.20 10.79
CA LYS A 792 -52.53 -5.15 10.76
C LYS A 792 -52.60 -5.90 9.44
N TYR A 793 -52.94 -7.18 9.54
CA TYR A 793 -53.23 -8.05 8.42
C TYR A 793 -54.56 -8.75 8.65
N ASP A 794 -55.49 -8.63 7.70
CA ASP A 794 -56.86 -9.18 7.77
C ASP A 794 -57.55 -8.90 9.14
N GLY A 795 -57.48 -7.64 9.57
CA GLY A 795 -58.02 -7.16 10.86
C GLY A 795 -57.22 -7.51 12.12
N ARG A 796 -56.34 -8.53 12.09
CA ARG A 796 -55.46 -8.91 13.20
C ARG A 796 -54.24 -8.01 13.29
N VAL A 797 -53.73 -7.76 14.50
CA VAL A 797 -52.43 -7.11 14.70
C VAL A 797 -51.33 -8.17 14.51
N LEU A 798 -50.26 -7.83 13.79
CA LEU A 798 -49.12 -8.73 13.59
C LEU A 798 -48.18 -8.70 14.80
N GLU A 799 -47.79 -9.87 15.28
CA GLU A 799 -46.72 -10.06 16.28
C GLU A 799 -45.44 -10.61 15.62
N SER A 800 -44.29 -10.42 16.28
CA SER A 800 -42.96 -10.57 15.68
C SER A 800 -42.52 -12.01 15.38
N SER A 801 -43.25 -13.01 15.87
CA SER A 801 -43.00 -14.44 15.63
C SER A 801 -43.77 -15.00 14.42
N GLU A 802 -44.85 -14.37 13.98
CA GLU A 802 -45.73 -14.88 12.90
C GLU A 802 -45.47 -14.22 11.53
N THR A 803 -44.58 -13.22 11.49
CA THR A 803 -44.57 -12.22 10.40
C THR A 803 -44.07 -12.75 9.05
N VAL A 804 -43.17 -13.73 9.04
CA VAL A 804 -42.49 -14.19 7.80
C VAL A 804 -43.44 -14.97 6.90
N ASP A 805 -44.14 -15.97 7.44
CA ASP A 805 -45.05 -16.81 6.65
C ASP A 805 -46.25 -16.01 6.11
N ILE A 806 -46.77 -15.07 6.91
CA ILE A 806 -47.87 -14.19 6.51
C ILE A 806 -47.46 -13.25 5.37
N LEU A 807 -46.22 -12.75 5.35
CA LEU A 807 -45.72 -11.89 4.26
C LEU A 807 -45.44 -12.68 2.97
N ILE A 808 -45.07 -13.96 3.06
CA ILE A 808 -44.93 -14.85 1.90
C ILE A 808 -46.32 -15.15 1.29
N ASP A 809 -47.32 -15.39 2.13
CA ASP A 809 -48.71 -15.58 1.71
C ASP A 809 -49.31 -14.29 1.10
N HIS A 810 -48.98 -13.12 1.64
CA HIS A 810 -49.40 -11.80 1.14
C HIS A 810 -48.94 -11.54 -0.30
N ILE A 811 -47.65 -11.79 -0.61
CA ILE A 811 -47.10 -11.71 -1.98
C ILE A 811 -47.86 -12.65 -2.94
N SER A 812 -48.35 -13.78 -2.42
CA SER A 812 -49.08 -14.79 -3.19
C SER A 812 -50.57 -14.45 -3.39
N ARG A 813 -51.16 -13.56 -2.58
CA ARG A 813 -52.62 -13.35 -2.50
C ARG A 813 -53.13 -11.93 -2.81
N LYS A 814 -52.26 -10.92 -2.96
CA LYS A 814 -52.65 -9.51 -3.25
C LYS A 814 -53.66 -8.89 -2.25
N SER A 815 -53.64 -9.33 -1.00
CA SER A 815 -54.25 -8.62 0.12
C SER A 815 -53.55 -7.26 0.35
N CYS A 816 -54.00 -6.47 1.34
CA CYS A 816 -53.37 -5.19 1.71
C CYS A 816 -53.07 -5.18 3.22
N ILE A 817 -51.92 -4.62 3.61
CA ILE A 817 -51.57 -4.43 5.02
C ILE A 817 -52.12 -3.09 5.49
N GLU A 818 -52.91 -3.07 6.56
CA GLU A 818 -53.44 -1.82 7.13
C GLU A 818 -52.58 -1.33 8.28
N VAL A 819 -52.32 -0.02 8.34
CA VAL A 819 -51.43 0.59 9.33
C VAL A 819 -52.14 1.71 10.08
N SER A 820 -52.12 1.65 11.42
CA SER A 820 -52.64 2.71 12.28
C SER A 820 -51.52 3.62 12.78
N LEU A 821 -51.61 4.91 12.44
CA LEU A 821 -50.73 5.95 12.97
C LEU A 821 -51.01 6.18 14.46
N GLY A 822 -49.95 6.36 15.23
CA GLY A 822 -49.98 6.75 16.63
C GLY A 822 -49.62 8.23 16.82
N VAL A 823 -48.76 8.50 17.80
CA VAL A 823 -48.28 9.85 18.13
C VAL A 823 -47.36 10.40 17.03
N TRP A 824 -47.41 11.70 16.80
CA TRP A 824 -46.50 12.42 15.91
C TRP A 824 -45.33 12.98 16.71
N VAL A 825 -44.10 12.68 16.29
CA VAL A 825 -42.88 13.05 17.01
C VAL A 825 -42.10 14.08 16.17
N PRO A 826 -41.68 15.22 16.74
CA PRO A 826 -40.83 16.17 16.02
C PRO A 826 -39.44 15.56 15.82
N ARG A 827 -38.93 15.65 14.59
CA ARG A 827 -37.56 15.27 14.20
C ARG A 827 -36.96 16.37 13.30
N PRO A 828 -36.48 17.49 13.85
CA PRO A 828 -36.08 18.68 13.09
C PRO A 828 -35.04 18.37 11.99
N LEU A 829 -34.09 17.47 12.26
CA LEU A 829 -33.04 17.09 11.31
C LEU A 829 -33.57 16.33 10.07
N VAL A 830 -34.70 15.61 10.19
CA VAL A 830 -35.38 14.96 9.05
C VAL A 830 -36.02 16.00 8.12
N GLU A 831 -36.61 17.05 8.69
CA GLU A 831 -37.09 18.19 7.91
C GLU A 831 -35.92 18.92 7.25
N LEU A 832 -34.89 19.31 8.01
CA LEU A 832 -33.71 20.01 7.49
C LEU A 832 -33.03 19.23 6.34
N TYR A 833 -32.89 17.91 6.47
CA TYR A 833 -32.35 17.06 5.41
C TYR A 833 -33.26 17.05 4.17
N THR A 834 -34.55 16.75 4.31
CA THR A 834 -35.46 16.72 3.15
C THR A 834 -35.68 18.09 2.50
N ALA A 835 -35.57 19.18 3.26
CA ALA A 835 -35.54 20.55 2.74
C ALA A 835 -34.26 20.82 1.95
N CYS A 836 -33.09 20.44 2.46
CA CYS A 836 -31.82 20.62 1.74
C CYS A 836 -31.72 19.76 0.47
N CYS A 837 -32.28 18.54 0.46
CA CYS A 837 -32.38 17.72 -0.74
C CYS A 837 -33.20 18.44 -1.83
N LYS A 838 -34.38 18.98 -1.49
CA LYS A 838 -35.19 19.80 -2.41
C LYS A 838 -34.44 21.04 -2.88
N GLU A 839 -33.73 21.73 -1.98
CA GLU A 839 -32.96 22.94 -2.29
C GLU A 839 -31.82 22.67 -3.29
N LEU A 840 -31.24 21.47 -3.26
CA LEU A 840 -30.18 21.01 -4.16
C LEU A 840 -30.71 20.21 -5.38
N SER A 841 -32.03 20.01 -5.49
CA SER A 841 -32.67 19.15 -6.50
C SER A 841 -32.24 17.66 -6.46
N GLU A 842 -31.77 17.19 -5.30
CA GLU A 842 -31.38 15.79 -5.06
C GLU A 842 -32.54 14.97 -4.48
N LEU A 843 -32.59 13.67 -4.79
CA LEU A 843 -33.51 12.73 -4.16
C LEU A 843 -32.98 12.36 -2.76
N PRO A 844 -33.79 12.44 -1.68
CA PRO A 844 -33.37 12.01 -0.35
C PRO A 844 -32.95 10.54 -0.31
N ASN A 845 -31.77 10.27 0.24
CA ASN A 845 -31.29 8.90 0.47
C ASN A 845 -32.15 8.24 1.56
N MET A 846 -32.77 7.11 1.23
CA MET A 846 -33.68 6.39 2.14
C MET A 846 -32.95 5.79 3.35
N ASN A 847 -31.69 5.37 3.21
CA ASN A 847 -30.89 4.88 4.34
C ASN A 847 -30.61 6.00 5.36
N VAL A 848 -30.35 7.22 4.87
CA VAL A 848 -30.20 8.41 5.73
C VAL A 848 -31.51 8.76 6.43
N LEU A 849 -32.64 8.80 5.70
CA LEU A 849 -33.95 9.08 6.30
C LEU A 849 -34.32 8.06 7.39
N ARG A 850 -34.15 6.78 7.09
CA ARG A 850 -34.33 5.64 8.00
C ARG A 850 -33.48 5.78 9.27
N LYS A 851 -32.20 6.13 9.13
CA LYS A 851 -31.29 6.35 10.26
C LYS A 851 -31.70 7.56 11.11
N LEU A 852 -31.96 8.72 10.49
CA LEU A 852 -32.43 9.95 11.18
C LEU A 852 -33.81 9.78 11.84
N TYR A 853 -34.67 8.89 11.31
CA TYR A 853 -35.96 8.56 11.89
C TYR A 853 -35.85 7.62 13.11
N ASN A 854 -34.82 6.78 13.18
CA ASN A 854 -34.62 5.81 14.27
C ASN A 854 -33.92 6.39 15.52
N GLN A 855 -33.61 7.69 15.54
CA GLN A 855 -32.84 8.28 16.63
C GLN A 855 -33.75 8.58 17.83
N GLU A 856 -33.72 7.73 18.86
CA GLU A 856 -34.58 7.88 20.06
C GLU A 856 -33.87 8.55 21.25
N VAL A 857 -32.55 8.75 21.18
CA VAL A 857 -31.70 9.02 22.36
C VAL A 857 -31.47 10.51 22.62
N SER A 858 -31.13 11.30 21.59
CA SER A 858 -31.02 12.76 21.67
C SER A 858 -31.11 13.43 20.28
N GLU A 859 -31.27 14.76 20.23
CA GLU A 859 -31.20 15.53 18.96
C GLU A 859 -29.75 15.93 18.57
N ASP A 860 -28.79 15.75 19.47
CA ASP A 860 -27.39 16.17 19.30
C ASP A 860 -26.46 15.01 18.92
N GLU A 861 -26.89 13.76 19.09
CA GLU A 861 -26.20 12.57 18.60
C GLU A 861 -26.76 12.19 17.22
N ILE A 862 -25.92 12.16 16.19
CA ILE A 862 -26.33 12.05 14.79
C ILE A 862 -25.66 10.83 14.16
N VAL A 863 -26.41 9.75 13.97
CA VAL A 863 -25.91 8.43 13.56
C VAL A 863 -26.35 8.13 12.13
N VAL A 864 -25.45 8.31 11.16
CA VAL A 864 -25.70 8.13 9.71
C VAL A 864 -24.68 7.15 9.08
N SER A 865 -24.24 6.18 9.88
CA SER A 865 -23.37 5.10 9.45
C SER A 865 -24.04 4.11 8.49
N GLY A 866 -23.26 3.53 7.57
CA GLY A 866 -23.74 2.48 6.66
C GLY A 866 -24.78 2.94 5.64
N CYS A 867 -24.72 4.20 5.20
CA CYS A 867 -25.72 4.82 4.34
C CYS A 867 -25.32 4.94 2.85
N GLU A 868 -24.19 4.34 2.46
CA GLU A 868 -23.61 4.37 1.11
C GLU A 868 -23.29 5.81 0.61
N LEU A 869 -23.05 6.74 1.54
CA LEU A 869 -22.78 8.14 1.22
C LEU A 869 -21.41 8.35 0.57
N GLN A 870 -21.35 9.27 -0.40
CA GLN A 870 -20.15 9.65 -1.15
C GLN A 870 -19.93 11.17 -1.06
N ASP A 871 -18.74 11.64 -1.43
CA ASP A 871 -18.37 13.08 -1.40
C ASP A 871 -19.35 13.99 -2.16
N VAL A 872 -20.09 13.47 -3.14
CA VAL A 872 -21.20 14.18 -3.81
C VAL A 872 -22.48 14.11 -2.97
N SER A 873 -23.04 12.92 -2.77
CA SER A 873 -24.37 12.68 -2.17
C SER A 873 -24.51 13.02 -0.69
N VAL A 874 -23.40 13.32 0.01
CA VAL A 874 -23.42 13.86 1.38
C VAL A 874 -23.74 15.36 1.43
N ALA A 875 -23.77 16.07 0.29
CA ALA A 875 -23.97 17.53 0.25
C ALA A 875 -25.28 18.01 0.91
N PRO A 876 -26.45 17.36 0.74
CA PRO A 876 -27.67 17.76 1.44
C PRO A 876 -27.60 17.52 2.95
N LEU A 877 -26.89 16.46 3.39
CA LEU A 877 -26.69 16.17 4.81
C LEU A 877 -25.79 17.23 5.46
N MET A 878 -24.65 17.55 4.85
CA MET A 878 -23.76 18.63 5.33
C MET A 878 -24.49 19.98 5.39
N LYS A 879 -25.36 20.27 4.42
CA LYS A 879 -26.16 21.51 4.41
C LYS A 879 -27.27 21.52 5.47
N ALA A 880 -27.81 20.36 5.85
CA ALA A 880 -28.74 20.21 6.97
C ALA A 880 -28.02 20.35 8.32
N LEU A 881 -26.85 19.72 8.49
CA LEU A 881 -26.00 19.87 9.67
C LEU A 881 -25.56 21.32 9.88
N ASN A 882 -25.28 22.08 8.81
CA ASN A 882 -24.97 23.52 8.90
C ASN A 882 -26.18 24.39 9.34
N LYS A 883 -27.41 23.86 9.30
CA LYS A 883 -28.63 24.52 9.79
C LYS A 883 -29.06 23.98 11.17
N HIS A 884 -28.51 22.85 11.60
CA HIS A 884 -28.71 22.27 12.92
C HIS A 884 -27.85 23.02 13.94
N GLN A 885 -28.38 23.25 15.14
CA GLN A 885 -27.78 24.21 16.08
C GLN A 885 -26.68 23.61 16.96
N THR A 886 -26.78 22.33 17.26
CA THR A 886 -25.95 21.61 18.23
C THR A 886 -25.61 20.21 17.72
N ILE A 887 -24.38 19.75 17.94
CA ILE A 887 -23.89 18.41 17.58
C ILE A 887 -22.94 17.99 18.71
N ALA A 888 -23.29 16.93 19.43
CA ALA A 888 -22.50 16.33 20.51
C ALA A 888 -21.91 14.96 20.10
N SER A 889 -22.54 14.25 19.17
CA SER A 889 -21.95 13.07 18.52
C SER A 889 -22.30 13.03 17.04
N LEU A 890 -21.35 12.62 16.20
CA LEU A 890 -21.55 12.45 14.76
C LEU A 890 -20.86 11.17 14.28
N ASP A 891 -21.67 10.17 13.92
CA ASP A 891 -21.22 8.92 13.33
C ASP A 891 -21.53 8.90 11.82
N LEU A 892 -20.48 8.97 11.01
CA LEU A 892 -20.50 8.84 9.55
C LEU A 892 -19.75 7.59 9.08
N SER A 893 -19.55 6.60 9.96
CA SER A 893 -18.77 5.40 9.66
C SER A 893 -19.41 4.49 8.59
N HIS A 894 -18.62 3.57 8.03
CA HIS A 894 -19.09 2.61 7.01
C HIS A 894 -19.74 3.28 5.79
N ASN A 895 -19.17 4.39 5.32
CA ASN A 895 -19.58 5.09 4.10
C ASN A 895 -18.41 5.13 3.09
N LEU A 896 -18.55 5.86 1.99
CA LEU A 896 -17.54 6.02 0.94
C LEU A 896 -16.98 7.45 0.90
N LEU A 897 -16.94 8.11 2.07
CA LEU A 897 -16.56 9.52 2.20
C LEU A 897 -15.04 9.70 2.12
N GLY A 898 -14.61 10.71 1.39
CA GLY A 898 -13.22 11.11 1.19
C GLY A 898 -12.94 12.52 1.69
N ASN A 899 -11.76 13.03 1.33
CA ASN A 899 -11.22 14.28 1.88
C ASN A 899 -12.11 15.52 1.59
N GLY A 900 -12.88 15.52 0.50
CA GLY A 900 -13.80 16.62 0.16
C GLY A 900 -14.99 16.72 1.11
N THR A 901 -15.42 15.60 1.71
CA THR A 901 -16.40 15.62 2.80
C THR A 901 -15.83 16.25 4.07
N MET A 902 -14.57 16.02 4.39
CA MET A 902 -13.97 16.59 5.60
C MET A 902 -13.86 18.13 5.53
N GLU A 903 -13.59 18.69 4.34
CA GLU A 903 -13.63 20.14 4.13
C GLU A 903 -15.05 20.73 4.32
N LYS A 904 -16.09 19.99 3.91
CA LYS A 904 -17.49 20.36 4.18
C LYS A 904 -17.80 20.31 5.68
N LEU A 905 -17.37 19.24 6.36
CA LEU A 905 -17.60 19.05 7.80
C LEU A 905 -16.87 20.11 8.65
N LYS A 906 -15.64 20.47 8.30
CA LYS A 906 -14.92 21.62 8.90
C LYS A 906 -15.74 22.90 8.82
N LYS A 907 -16.39 23.18 7.68
CA LYS A 907 -17.24 24.38 7.50
C LYS A 907 -18.48 24.33 8.39
N VAL A 908 -19.15 23.17 8.46
CA VAL A 908 -20.28 22.94 9.40
C VAL A 908 -19.87 23.23 10.84
N LEU A 909 -18.77 22.62 11.30
CA LEU A 909 -18.29 22.75 12.68
C LEU A 909 -17.77 24.16 13.01
N THR A 910 -17.20 24.87 12.03
CA THR A 910 -16.76 26.28 12.18
C THR A 910 -17.94 27.26 12.15
N ALA A 911 -19.05 26.91 11.50
CA ALA A 911 -20.27 27.72 11.44
C ALA A 911 -21.23 27.48 12.61
N SER A 912 -21.05 26.41 13.38
CA SER A 912 -21.86 26.12 14.56
C SER A 912 -21.64 27.18 15.67
N PRO A 913 -22.71 27.68 16.31
CA PRO A 913 -22.59 28.56 17.48
C PRO A 913 -22.15 27.81 18.75
N GLN A 914 -22.12 26.46 18.73
CA GLN A 914 -21.82 25.64 19.90
C GLN A 914 -20.31 25.56 20.18
N THR A 915 -19.84 26.46 21.04
CA THR A 915 -18.45 26.51 21.54
C THR A 915 -18.19 25.62 22.76
N TYR A 916 -19.23 25.01 23.34
CA TYR A 916 -19.18 24.25 24.60
C TYR A 916 -19.80 22.86 24.48
N GLY A 917 -19.42 21.97 25.40
CA GLY A 917 -19.83 20.56 25.41
C GLY A 917 -18.99 19.70 24.47
N GLY A 918 -18.85 18.42 24.82
CA GLY A 918 -18.07 17.45 24.05
C GLY A 918 -18.53 17.29 22.60
N LEU A 919 -17.66 16.70 21.80
CA LEU A 919 -17.93 16.18 20.48
C LEU A 919 -17.25 14.83 20.33
N ALA A 920 -18.08 13.79 20.16
CA ALA A 920 -17.64 12.51 19.61
C ALA A 920 -17.77 12.53 18.07
N LEU A 921 -16.73 12.08 17.38
CA LEU A 921 -16.68 12.07 15.92
C LEU A 921 -16.20 10.70 15.43
N ASP A 922 -17.12 9.92 14.87
CA ASP A 922 -16.82 8.62 14.26
C ASP A 922 -16.88 8.70 12.73
N LEU A 923 -15.78 8.29 12.11
CA LEU A 923 -15.44 8.39 10.70
C LEU A 923 -14.89 7.06 10.17
N HIS A 924 -14.93 5.98 10.96
CA HIS A 924 -14.24 4.74 10.61
C HIS A 924 -14.83 4.02 9.39
N CYS A 925 -14.07 3.14 8.74
CA CYS A 925 -14.48 2.47 7.49
C CYS A 925 -14.93 3.46 6.40
N ASN A 926 -14.04 4.40 6.02
CA ASN A 926 -14.28 5.38 4.95
C ASN A 926 -13.04 5.47 4.01
N ARG A 927 -13.04 6.45 3.09
CA ARG A 927 -11.94 6.73 2.14
C ARG A 927 -11.10 7.96 2.53
N PHE A 928 -11.08 8.37 3.80
CA PHE A 928 -10.29 9.53 4.26
C PHE A 928 -8.78 9.24 4.17
N GLY A 929 -8.00 10.24 3.76
CA GLY A 929 -6.53 10.21 3.74
C GLY A 929 -5.90 11.24 4.68
N PRO A 930 -4.56 11.36 4.72
CA PRO A 930 -3.86 12.27 5.65
C PRO A 930 -4.36 13.73 5.62
N SER A 931 -4.78 14.23 4.45
CA SER A 931 -5.32 15.59 4.31
C SER A 931 -6.72 15.80 4.92
N ALA A 932 -7.43 14.74 5.34
CA ALA A 932 -8.62 14.89 6.17
C ALA A 932 -8.24 15.35 7.58
N LEU A 933 -7.20 14.77 8.18
CA LEU A 933 -6.71 15.17 9.50
C LEU A 933 -6.12 16.59 9.49
N PHE A 934 -5.58 17.06 8.37
CA PHE A 934 -5.24 18.48 8.19
C PHE A 934 -6.46 19.41 8.37
N GLN A 935 -7.64 19.06 7.86
CA GLN A 935 -8.86 19.86 8.05
C GLN A 935 -9.32 19.87 9.52
N VAL A 936 -9.10 18.77 10.26
CA VAL A 936 -9.30 18.72 11.72
C VAL A 936 -8.29 19.64 12.43
N CYS A 937 -7.02 19.62 12.05
CA CYS A 937 -6.00 20.53 12.56
C CYS A 937 -6.30 22.02 12.28
N GLU A 938 -7.03 22.34 11.22
CA GLU A 938 -7.44 23.71 10.86
C GLU A 938 -8.82 24.13 11.41
N CYS A 939 -9.42 23.39 12.34
CA CYS A 939 -10.75 23.69 12.89
C CYS A 939 -10.66 24.06 14.39
N PRO A 940 -10.50 25.35 14.76
CA PRO A 940 -10.26 25.75 16.16
C PRO A 940 -11.35 25.32 17.14
N VAL A 941 -12.60 25.20 16.69
CA VAL A 941 -13.75 24.71 17.49
C VAL A 941 -13.53 23.28 18.00
N LEU A 942 -12.73 22.47 17.31
CA LEU A 942 -12.40 21.10 17.75
C LEU A 942 -11.38 21.08 18.89
N TYR A 943 -10.50 22.08 19.01
CA TYR A 943 -9.45 22.09 20.05
C TYR A 943 -10.02 22.09 21.47
N SER A 944 -11.20 22.70 21.67
CA SER A 944 -11.90 22.79 22.96
C SER A 944 -13.08 21.82 23.12
N ARG A 945 -13.41 21.03 22.09
CA ARG A 945 -14.62 20.18 22.07
C ARG A 945 -14.38 18.72 21.70
N LEU A 946 -13.37 18.39 20.91
CA LEU A 946 -13.19 17.03 20.40
C LEU A 946 -12.73 16.10 21.53
N GLU A 947 -13.64 15.22 21.96
CA GLU A 947 -13.46 14.29 23.08
C GLU A 947 -13.18 12.86 22.60
N VAL A 948 -13.82 12.45 21.50
CA VAL A 948 -13.62 11.15 20.85
C VAL A 948 -13.38 11.36 19.36
N LEU A 949 -12.31 10.77 18.82
CA LEU A 949 -12.05 10.71 17.39
C LEU A 949 -11.77 9.26 16.96
N ASN A 950 -12.73 8.64 16.26
CA ASN A 950 -12.51 7.36 15.61
C ASN A 950 -12.38 7.55 14.10
N ILE A 951 -11.20 7.28 13.55
CA ILE A 951 -10.89 7.35 12.12
C ILE A 951 -10.24 6.05 11.62
N SER A 952 -10.40 4.95 12.36
CA SER A 952 -9.89 3.62 12.00
C SER A 952 -10.37 3.13 10.62
N ARG A 953 -9.66 2.17 10.02
CA ARG A 953 -9.97 1.59 8.69
C ARG A 953 -10.14 2.64 7.59
N ASN A 954 -9.26 3.65 7.56
CA ASN A 954 -9.18 4.68 6.53
C ASN A 954 -7.84 4.62 5.80
N ARG A 955 -7.74 5.29 4.64
CA ARG A 955 -6.52 5.39 3.80
C ARG A 955 -5.47 6.36 4.40
N LEU A 956 -5.29 6.36 5.72
CA LEU A 956 -4.23 7.15 6.39
C LEU A 956 -2.87 6.47 6.23
N THR A 957 -1.84 7.27 5.94
CA THR A 957 -0.44 6.87 5.78
C THR A 957 0.45 7.75 6.66
N ASP A 958 1.73 7.43 6.85
CA ASP A 958 2.67 8.20 7.70
C ASP A 958 2.73 9.73 7.49
N ALA A 959 2.29 10.24 6.34
CA ALA A 959 2.04 11.67 6.15
C ALA A 959 1.00 12.29 7.12
N CYS A 960 0.25 11.48 7.89
CA CYS A 960 -0.65 11.96 8.94
C CYS A 960 0.01 12.15 10.31
N ALA A 961 1.24 11.69 10.51
CA ALA A 961 1.91 11.69 11.82
C ALA A 961 1.99 13.10 12.46
N SER A 962 2.28 14.14 11.66
CA SER A 962 2.27 15.54 12.12
C SER A 962 0.87 16.06 12.44
N TYR A 963 -0.17 15.57 11.78
CA TYR A 963 -1.55 15.99 12.04
C TYR A 963 -2.10 15.33 13.30
N LEU A 964 -1.85 14.04 13.53
CA LEU A 964 -2.22 13.36 14.77
C LEU A 964 -1.49 13.96 15.98
N SER A 965 -0.18 14.22 15.86
CA SER A 965 0.60 14.99 16.84
C SER A 965 0.00 16.37 17.13
N THR A 966 -0.36 17.14 16.09
CA THR A 966 -1.01 18.45 16.25
C THR A 966 -2.40 18.35 16.90
N ILE A 967 -3.15 17.27 16.65
CA ILE A 967 -4.45 17.02 17.28
C ILE A 967 -4.26 16.71 18.77
N LEU A 968 -3.33 15.85 19.15
CA LEU A 968 -3.03 15.50 20.55
C LEU A 968 -2.57 16.73 21.36
N GLN A 969 -1.71 17.57 20.78
CA GLN A 969 -1.20 18.79 21.44
C GLN A 969 -2.26 19.90 21.61
N LYS A 970 -3.28 19.94 20.74
CA LYS A 970 -4.28 21.05 20.72
C LYS A 970 -5.65 20.66 21.25
N CYS A 971 -6.13 19.45 21.00
CA CYS A 971 -7.45 18.97 21.43
C CYS A 971 -7.38 18.48 22.87
N LYS A 972 -7.30 19.41 23.83
CA LYS A 972 -7.08 19.09 25.26
C LYS A 972 -8.20 18.29 25.92
N ALA A 973 -9.37 18.21 25.29
CA ALA A 973 -10.50 17.38 25.74
C ALA A 973 -10.45 15.93 25.20
N LEU A 974 -9.54 15.61 24.27
CA LEU A 974 -9.51 14.33 23.57
C LEU A 974 -9.12 13.19 24.52
N TYR A 975 -10.12 12.43 24.99
CA TYR A 975 -9.91 11.29 25.87
C TYR A 975 -9.84 9.96 25.11
N SER A 976 -10.36 9.89 23.88
CA SER A 976 -10.34 8.68 23.05
C SER A 976 -9.93 8.95 21.60
N LEU A 977 -8.89 8.25 21.13
CA LEU A 977 -8.39 8.32 19.76
C LEU A 977 -8.27 6.89 19.19
N ASN A 978 -8.94 6.63 18.07
CA ASN A 978 -8.84 5.36 17.35
C ASN A 978 -8.38 5.56 15.91
N VAL A 979 -7.23 4.97 15.58
CA VAL A 979 -6.59 4.96 14.25
C VAL A 979 -6.26 3.54 13.77
N GLU A 980 -6.85 2.51 14.39
CA GLU A 980 -6.64 1.10 14.05
C GLU A 980 -6.80 0.81 12.55
N GLN A 981 -6.06 -0.20 12.06
CA GLN A 981 -6.21 -0.74 10.70
C GLN A 981 -6.06 0.32 9.58
N CYS A 982 -5.32 1.41 9.86
CA CYS A 982 -4.83 2.36 8.88
C CYS A 982 -3.42 1.96 8.40
N SER A 983 -2.98 2.47 7.25
CA SER A 983 -1.65 2.21 6.67
C SER A 983 -0.53 3.05 7.31
N ILE A 984 -0.54 3.15 8.64
CA ILE A 984 0.42 3.90 9.46
C ILE A 984 1.52 2.97 9.99
N THR A 985 2.77 3.44 10.06
CA THR A 985 3.91 2.65 10.55
C THR A 985 4.31 3.05 11.97
N SER A 986 5.36 2.39 12.50
CA SER A 986 6.03 2.79 13.74
C SER A 986 6.47 4.26 13.76
N ARG A 987 6.71 4.91 12.61
CA ARG A 987 7.00 6.35 12.53
C ARG A 987 5.82 7.20 13.01
N THR A 988 4.59 6.80 12.67
CA THR A 988 3.39 7.50 13.15
C THR A 988 3.11 7.19 14.62
N VAL A 989 3.29 5.93 15.04
CA VAL A 989 3.13 5.53 16.45
C VAL A 989 4.13 6.28 17.35
N GLN A 990 5.40 6.37 16.96
CA GLN A 990 6.41 7.14 17.69
C GLN A 990 5.97 8.60 17.80
N LYS A 991 5.58 9.24 16.69
CA LYS A 991 5.18 10.65 16.70
C LYS A 991 3.87 10.93 17.46
N ILE A 992 3.02 9.92 17.63
CA ILE A 992 1.89 9.96 18.56
C ILE A 992 2.40 9.95 20.00
N ALA A 993 3.27 9.00 20.37
CA ALA A 993 3.87 8.90 21.70
C ALA A 993 4.69 10.15 22.08
N ASP A 994 5.49 10.70 21.16
CA ASP A 994 6.21 11.97 21.27
C ASP A 994 5.30 13.19 21.52
N SER A 995 3.97 13.02 21.44
CA SER A 995 2.95 14.07 21.65
C SER A 995 2.05 13.80 22.87
N LEU A 996 2.33 12.78 23.67
CA LEU A 996 1.60 12.45 24.90
C LEU A 996 2.25 13.11 26.12
N ASP A 997 2.21 14.45 26.15
CA ASP A 997 2.68 15.24 27.29
C ASP A 997 1.85 14.99 28.56
N LEU A 998 2.41 15.31 29.74
CA LEU A 998 1.75 15.34 31.06
C LEU A 998 0.46 16.19 31.17
N GLY A 999 0.10 16.93 30.11
CA GLY A 999 -1.15 17.68 29.99
C GLY A 999 -2.20 17.07 29.07
N CYS A 1000 -1.97 15.88 28.51
CA CYS A 1000 -2.91 15.18 27.64
C CYS A 1000 -3.97 14.44 28.48
N MET A 1001 -5.25 14.51 28.07
CA MET A 1001 -6.37 13.83 28.74
C MET A 1001 -6.71 12.47 28.09
N LEU A 1002 -5.85 11.97 27.21
CA LEU A 1002 -6.06 10.74 26.45
C LEU A 1002 -6.00 9.51 27.38
N THR A 1003 -7.13 8.83 27.54
CA THR A 1003 -7.27 7.61 28.35
C THR A 1003 -7.41 6.35 27.49
N HIS A 1004 -7.81 6.50 26.23
CA HIS A 1004 -8.04 5.39 25.30
C HIS A 1004 -7.35 5.67 23.95
N LEU A 1005 -6.30 4.91 23.64
CA LEU A 1005 -5.53 5.03 22.41
C LEU A 1005 -5.51 3.70 21.65
N TYR A 1006 -6.28 3.61 20.57
CA TYR A 1006 -6.41 2.39 19.76
C TYR A 1006 -5.56 2.50 18.49
N LEU A 1007 -4.46 1.75 18.47
CA LEU A 1007 -3.47 1.73 17.38
C LEU A 1007 -3.50 0.42 16.57
N VAL A 1008 -3.73 -0.72 17.21
CA VAL A 1008 -3.63 -2.06 16.58
C VAL A 1008 -4.80 -2.96 16.98
N ASN A 1009 -5.34 -3.63 15.97
CA ASN A 1009 -6.45 -4.59 16.05
C ASN A 1009 -6.17 -5.73 17.05
N ARG A 1010 -7.12 -6.00 17.97
CA ARG A 1010 -7.03 -7.03 19.02
C ARG A 1010 -7.17 -8.49 18.51
N THR A 1011 -6.57 -8.84 17.38
CA THR A 1011 -6.60 -10.21 16.82
C THR A 1011 -5.22 -10.87 16.65
N GLN A 1012 -4.12 -10.27 17.15
CA GLN A 1012 -2.86 -10.97 17.38
C GLN A 1012 -2.22 -10.56 18.73
N PRO A 1013 -1.88 -11.52 19.61
CA PRO A 1013 -1.15 -11.25 20.85
C PRO A 1013 0.36 -11.15 20.59
N SER A 1014 0.80 -10.16 19.82
CA SER A 1014 2.23 -9.86 19.70
C SER A 1014 2.77 -9.29 21.02
N SER A 1015 3.89 -9.81 21.51
CA SER A 1015 4.51 -9.40 22.78
C SER A 1015 4.84 -7.91 22.89
N PHE A 1016 4.95 -7.21 21.76
CA PHE A 1016 5.27 -5.78 21.69
C PHE A 1016 4.27 -4.89 22.46
N TRP A 1017 2.97 -5.17 22.35
CA TRP A 1017 1.90 -4.33 22.92
C TRP A 1017 1.62 -4.57 24.39
N LYS A 1018 2.07 -5.71 24.97
CA LYS A 1018 1.98 -5.94 26.42
C LYS A 1018 2.72 -4.86 27.21
N CYS A 1019 3.88 -4.44 26.72
CA CYS A 1019 4.63 -3.33 27.30
C CYS A 1019 3.96 -1.96 27.09
N PHE A 1020 3.00 -1.83 26.16
CA PHE A 1020 2.32 -0.56 25.89
C PHE A 1020 1.11 -0.39 26.80
N ASP A 1021 0.36 -1.47 27.06
CA ASP A 1021 -0.63 -1.53 28.15
C ASP A 1021 0.04 -1.32 29.53
N GLU A 1022 1.27 -1.83 29.73
CA GLU A 1022 2.08 -1.63 30.95
C GLU A 1022 2.69 -0.22 31.09
N CYS A 1023 2.55 0.66 30.09
CA CYS A 1023 2.98 2.07 30.15
C CYS A 1023 1.81 3.08 30.14
N LEU A 1024 0.56 2.61 30.12
CA LEU A 1024 -0.67 3.41 30.15
C LEU A 1024 -1.45 3.25 31.47
N VAL A 1025 -0.82 2.65 32.49
CA VAL A 1025 -1.35 2.41 33.85
C VAL A 1025 -0.36 2.95 34.88
#